data_AF-A0A968Y2S1-F1
#
_entry.id   AF-A0A968Y2S1-F1
#
_cell.length_a   1.000
_cell.length_b   1.000
_cell.length_c   1.000
_cell.angle_alpha   90.00
_cell.angle_beta   90.00
_cell.angle_gamma   90.00
#
_symmetry.space_group_name_H-M   'P 1'
#
loop_
_entity.id
_entity.type
_entity.pdbx_description
1 polymer ?
#
loop_
_entity_poly.entity_id
_entity_poly.type
_entity_poly.pdbx_seq_one_letter_code
_entity_poly.pdbx_strand_id
1 'polypeptide(L)'
;MNFETPAINSKEDNQLKGSGQLDQAIASCQSTIDINPEDFEAHYEQAEIYHFQGKLEEAIAAYRKVIELSPNLVIAHHNLGEVLTKLGRVDDAITSYRRAIELNPDFSGSYHNLGDVLSQKQQWEEALAAYRRALELNSNSFESYYNLGIALEQQQQWEEAANAYRCAVEREPNFVSYQKLGQSSVKQGNLDEAIAAYQKAILLNPNDSRIHHLLGEALQQRTQLDMARSISSYHHAIELNPDDLQTYRNFLQIQPDNLEVLLQLGNTLAKLEKWEEAVTTYRHATEFHPNSCEAYQNLGKILAKLGNVEEVIHCYRSAVELAPKSWDLHQLLAETLMQQGEMLDEAIACFNRAIELFPNANSYQLLGEILAKQGNLEEALASYRLAIQLNPECFASHSQLGVALAHQGNFDEAIVCYRRALELNPESIEVHSYLWTIINQRQNWAEATTWYRQIIDKQPDSAVTHYYLGTALSCQQLWEEAALSCRRGIELNPSYFWSHLLLGTALTQLEKWEEVAAAYRYAINFNPAFDGTYSYLGNALKKLSQWEEAIAAYSCAIERNANNIDAYEGLGVSLLQLDRVDEAISCYNKIVYLEIQSEKSEDNLELEKLLIQKGLLEQVIDCYHQTFNLTADRPKVYYKLSMLLARQGLLEEAATYFQKASQIPHSEVDYENIWTYLNQKKWVELPDSYYPTKIKCELVEAYFNRTSQYKIINMRYLSEPDMIFLEESGLSLFHMKLIGQDDIALEEIYINSFDCFQSIQLSKIIPKTTLKEIGIDWEAEANFSRKQNFQQSLVETGYIYSVCPFSGEVLRSNQSFYVDGTIPIIVYRFVGKEVFYLKCGHVHGGKMSIYFPHLELIVVLPSTTRDWGALADNDALLFNRFKAWLVSNWQQVKSYICNDKPKKVASVLGTIRNMGHDFWNLLTGIHYLYENKILHKVDKFLVGPFDHINIGDIFPEITSDKIVNFGDPWEIFQYILENNYVAVIATGFLLKEELANKMYSGAIKKCSPDVLETVEKAKKHFPLLWFEIRSSNTRVWVSQVEGIANIIKSLYSDFPNLGVVFAGWHRLAIDYPGAEAVIEREESIRKQILDMIPPEIETYSTIGRPLYEGIVWVNTINIHITPLGSGALLPINVANKIGVCYSNPNNLSNTVGIKLIYWRENMLPVRLISPSSVTYDASAYTSGQPAVNWSFHCDWRAIYDELIKILTSLKENN
;
A
#
# COMPACT_ATOMS: atom_id res chain seq x y z
N MET A 1 -97.24 36.43 -29.52
CA MET A 1 -96.84 35.82 -30.82
C MET A 1 -95.61 35.03 -30.51
N ASN A 2 -95.80 33.72 -30.43
CA ASN A 2 -94.79 32.75 -30.03
C ASN A 2 -93.77 32.68 -31.15
N PHE A 3 -92.67 33.40 -30.99
CA PHE A 3 -91.43 33.11 -31.69
C PHE A 3 -90.87 31.84 -31.07
N GLU A 4 -91.41 30.70 -31.49
CA GLU A 4 -90.66 29.45 -31.57
C GLU A 4 -89.74 29.57 -32.79
N THR A 5 -88.70 30.40 -32.67
CA THR A 5 -87.52 30.30 -33.52
C THR A 5 -86.61 29.22 -32.92
N PRO A 6 -86.00 28.39 -33.78
CA PRO A 6 -85.80 26.98 -33.47
C PRO A 6 -84.71 26.80 -32.43
N ALA A 7 -84.98 26.00 -31.40
CA ALA A 7 -83.93 25.35 -30.65
C ALA A 7 -83.06 24.58 -31.66
N ILE A 8 -81.86 25.11 -31.92
CA ILE A 8 -80.88 24.51 -32.82
C ILE A 8 -80.48 23.18 -32.19
N ASN A 9 -81.16 22.14 -32.64
CA ASN A 9 -81.10 20.81 -32.09
C ASN A 9 -79.73 20.20 -32.44
N SER A 10 -79.04 19.76 -31.40
CA SER A 10 -77.62 19.43 -31.30
C SER A 10 -77.14 18.20 -32.07
N LYS A 11 -77.73 17.89 -33.23
CA LYS A 11 -77.31 16.74 -34.05
C LYS A 11 -77.11 16.99 -35.54
N GLU A 12 -77.54 18.13 -36.10
CA GLU A 12 -77.35 18.37 -37.55
C GLU A 12 -76.31 19.44 -37.92
N ASP A 13 -75.68 20.14 -36.97
CA ASP A 13 -74.65 21.15 -37.32
C ASP A 13 -73.28 20.95 -36.65
N ASN A 14 -72.80 19.71 -36.68
CA ASN A 14 -71.35 19.44 -36.53
C ASN A 14 -70.56 19.74 -37.82
N GLN A 15 -71.15 20.44 -38.80
CA GLN A 15 -70.56 20.67 -40.13
C GLN A 15 -70.04 22.09 -40.39
N LEU A 16 -70.09 22.99 -39.40
CA LEU A 16 -69.51 24.35 -39.47
C LEU A 16 -68.46 24.57 -38.37
N LYS A 17 -67.45 23.71 -38.32
CA LYS A 17 -66.24 23.88 -37.47
C LYS A 17 -65.02 24.25 -38.31
N GLY A 18 -65.01 25.49 -38.81
CA GLY A 18 -63.82 26.15 -39.35
C GLY A 18 -63.79 27.61 -38.92
N SER A 19 -62.73 28.05 -38.23
CA SER A 19 -62.58 29.42 -37.71
C SER A 19 -62.86 30.51 -38.74
N GLY A 20 -62.56 30.25 -40.02
CA GLY A 20 -62.78 31.18 -41.12
C GLY A 20 -64.25 31.44 -41.52
N GLN A 21 -65.20 30.57 -41.17
CA GLN A 21 -66.63 30.79 -41.45
C GLN A 21 -67.31 31.64 -40.37
N LEU A 22 -66.86 31.54 -39.12
CA LEU A 22 -67.37 32.33 -38.00
C LEU A 22 -66.97 33.81 -38.12
N ASP A 23 -65.76 34.09 -38.61
CA ASP A 23 -65.32 35.48 -38.84
C ASP A 23 -66.09 36.16 -39.98
N GLN A 24 -66.50 35.39 -41.00
CA GLN A 24 -67.39 35.87 -42.06
C GLN A 24 -68.80 36.13 -41.54
N ALA A 25 -69.32 35.27 -40.65
CA ALA A 25 -70.61 35.49 -40.00
C ALA A 25 -70.60 36.75 -39.11
N ILE A 26 -69.54 36.96 -38.32
CA ILE A 26 -69.38 38.19 -37.53
C ILE A 26 -69.32 39.43 -38.43
N ALA A 27 -68.57 39.38 -39.54
CA ALA A 27 -68.51 40.49 -40.48
C ALA A 27 -69.88 40.79 -41.12
N SER A 28 -70.70 39.75 -41.36
CA SER A 28 -72.08 39.89 -41.82
C SER A 28 -72.96 40.55 -40.76
N CYS A 29 -72.90 40.10 -39.51
CA CYS A 29 -73.62 40.74 -38.40
C CYS A 29 -73.19 42.20 -38.24
N GLN A 30 -71.90 42.50 -38.35
CA GLN A 30 -71.37 43.86 -38.26
C GLN A 30 -71.90 44.76 -39.39
N SER A 31 -71.97 44.24 -40.62
CA SER A 31 -72.56 44.97 -41.73
C SER A 31 -74.05 45.25 -41.53
N THR A 32 -74.80 44.32 -40.91
CA THR A 32 -76.21 44.53 -40.55
C THR A 32 -76.36 45.59 -39.46
N ILE A 33 -75.50 45.54 -38.45
CA ILE A 33 -75.46 46.53 -37.36
C ILE A 33 -75.09 47.92 -37.88
N ASP A 34 -74.16 48.03 -38.84
CA ASP A 34 -73.77 49.30 -39.44
C ASP A 34 -74.92 49.94 -40.26
N ILE A 35 -75.80 49.12 -40.85
CA ILE A 35 -77.00 49.55 -41.58
C ILE A 35 -78.14 49.90 -40.61
N ASN A 36 -78.33 49.09 -39.57
CA ASN A 36 -79.35 49.28 -38.54
C ASN A 36 -78.79 49.00 -37.13
N PRO A 37 -78.30 50.03 -36.43
CA PRO A 37 -77.68 49.85 -35.12
C PRO A 37 -78.64 49.37 -34.01
N GLU A 38 -79.95 49.47 -34.21
CA GLU A 38 -80.99 49.08 -33.24
C GLU A 38 -81.52 47.65 -33.45
N ASP A 39 -80.95 46.89 -34.38
CA ASP A 39 -81.34 45.49 -34.63
C ASP A 39 -80.80 44.55 -33.54
N PHE A 40 -81.63 44.24 -32.54
CA PHE A 40 -81.22 43.37 -31.44
C PHE A 40 -80.95 41.92 -31.89
N GLU A 41 -81.55 41.43 -32.98
CA GLU A 41 -81.33 40.07 -33.48
C GLU A 41 -79.91 39.96 -34.05
N ALA A 42 -79.48 40.96 -34.81
CA ALA A 42 -78.11 41.03 -35.32
C ALA A 42 -77.06 41.12 -34.19
N HIS A 43 -77.33 41.89 -33.13
CA HIS A 43 -76.47 41.93 -31.93
C HIS A 43 -76.48 40.61 -31.14
N TYR A 44 -77.60 39.88 -31.13
CA TYR A 44 -77.74 38.61 -30.43
C TYR A 44 -76.99 37.48 -31.16
N GLU A 45 -77.14 37.39 -32.47
CA GLU A 45 -76.36 36.47 -33.30
C GLU A 45 -74.86 36.76 -33.19
N GLN A 46 -74.47 38.04 -33.19
CA GLN A 46 -73.07 38.43 -32.97
C GLN A 46 -72.56 37.98 -31.59
N ALA A 47 -73.37 38.12 -30.55
CA ALA A 47 -73.02 37.70 -29.20
C ALA A 47 -72.85 36.18 -29.07
N GLU A 48 -73.72 35.39 -29.69
CA GLU A 48 -73.62 33.91 -29.73
C GLU A 48 -72.36 33.46 -30.47
N ILE A 49 -72.03 34.11 -31.60
CA ILE A 49 -70.79 33.77 -32.33
C ILE A 49 -69.56 34.11 -31.50
N TYR A 50 -69.53 35.27 -30.82
CA TYR A 50 -68.42 35.61 -29.91
C TYR A 50 -68.31 34.65 -28.73
N HIS A 51 -69.43 34.24 -28.14
CA HIS A 51 -69.47 33.26 -27.05
C HIS A 51 -68.92 31.91 -27.50
N PHE A 52 -69.30 31.45 -28.70
CA PHE A 52 -68.80 30.22 -29.29
C PHE A 52 -67.30 30.30 -29.66
N GLN A 53 -66.82 31.46 -30.11
CA GLN A 53 -65.39 31.72 -30.36
C GLN A 53 -64.55 31.85 -29.08
N GLY A 54 -65.18 31.93 -27.90
CA GLY A 54 -64.49 32.18 -26.62
C GLY A 54 -64.02 33.64 -26.45
N LYS A 55 -64.50 34.57 -27.28
CA LYS A 55 -64.28 36.02 -27.13
C LYS A 55 -65.27 36.58 -26.11
N LEU A 56 -65.04 36.24 -24.85
CA LEU A 56 -66.03 36.37 -23.78
C LEU A 56 -66.38 37.83 -23.45
N GLU A 57 -65.43 38.77 -23.50
CA GLU A 57 -65.73 40.19 -23.21
C GLU A 57 -66.51 40.86 -24.35
N GLU A 58 -66.20 40.51 -25.59
CA GLU A 58 -66.93 40.95 -26.77
C GLU A 58 -68.36 40.36 -26.78
N ALA A 59 -68.51 39.09 -26.39
CA ALA A 59 -69.82 38.46 -26.19
C ALA A 59 -70.62 39.15 -25.07
N ILE A 60 -70.00 39.52 -23.94
CA ILE A 60 -70.65 40.28 -22.86
C ILE A 60 -71.14 41.63 -23.36
N ALA A 61 -70.31 42.37 -24.10
CA ALA A 61 -70.67 43.67 -24.64
C ALA A 61 -71.86 43.56 -25.61
N ALA A 62 -71.83 42.57 -26.50
CA ALA A 62 -72.91 42.31 -27.45
C ALA A 62 -74.20 41.87 -26.73
N TYR A 63 -74.15 40.93 -25.79
CA TYR A 63 -75.34 40.53 -25.00
C TYR A 63 -75.91 41.68 -24.17
N ARG A 64 -75.07 42.55 -23.60
CA ARG A 64 -75.56 43.76 -22.91
C ARG A 64 -76.28 44.69 -23.87
N LYS A 65 -75.78 44.85 -25.10
CA LYS A 65 -76.45 45.63 -26.14
C LYS A 65 -77.80 45.01 -26.52
N VAL A 66 -77.89 43.69 -26.61
CA VAL A 66 -79.16 42.98 -26.81
C VAL A 66 -80.13 43.27 -25.67
N ILE A 67 -79.66 43.22 -24.42
CA ILE A 67 -80.48 43.50 -23.23
C ILE A 67 -80.92 44.97 -23.18
N GLU A 68 -80.11 45.92 -23.65
CA GLU A 68 -80.52 47.32 -23.77
C GLU A 68 -81.68 47.49 -24.78
N LEU A 69 -81.59 46.81 -25.92
CA LEU A 69 -82.58 46.91 -27.01
C LEU A 69 -83.83 46.05 -26.75
N SER A 70 -83.68 44.92 -26.04
CA SER A 70 -84.74 43.99 -25.67
C SER A 70 -84.58 43.51 -24.22
N PRO A 71 -85.00 44.33 -23.22
CA PRO A 71 -84.74 44.05 -21.80
C PRO A 71 -85.38 42.79 -21.24
N ASN A 72 -86.41 42.27 -21.91
CA ASN A 72 -87.20 41.12 -21.45
C ASN A 72 -86.82 39.80 -22.14
N LEU A 73 -85.75 39.78 -22.95
CA LEU A 73 -85.30 38.58 -23.62
C LEU A 73 -84.60 37.64 -22.62
N VAL A 74 -85.33 36.64 -22.12
CA VAL A 74 -84.87 35.66 -21.11
C VAL A 74 -83.54 34.99 -21.52
N ILE A 75 -83.46 34.56 -22.78
CA ILE A 75 -82.31 33.81 -23.30
C ILE A 75 -81.05 34.69 -23.32
N ALA A 76 -81.18 35.99 -23.59
CA ALA A 76 -80.03 36.91 -23.54
C ALA A 76 -79.48 37.09 -22.12
N HIS A 77 -80.34 37.17 -21.09
CA HIS A 77 -79.90 37.20 -19.69
C HIS A 77 -79.27 35.88 -19.24
N HIS A 78 -79.80 34.74 -19.70
CA HIS A 78 -79.22 33.43 -19.42
C HIS A 78 -77.84 33.26 -20.06
N ASN A 79 -77.71 33.52 -21.37
CA ASN A 79 -76.45 33.38 -22.10
C ASN A 79 -75.41 34.38 -21.60
N LEU A 80 -75.81 35.60 -21.24
CA LEU A 80 -74.92 36.56 -20.56
C LEU A 80 -74.41 35.98 -19.24
N GLY A 81 -75.28 35.37 -18.44
CA GLY A 81 -74.88 34.66 -17.22
C GLY A 81 -73.85 33.56 -17.49
N GLU A 82 -74.02 32.79 -18.56
CA GLU A 82 -73.08 31.72 -18.94
C GLU A 82 -71.71 32.27 -19.35
N VAL A 83 -71.69 33.32 -20.16
CA VAL A 83 -70.44 33.97 -20.57
C VAL A 83 -69.72 34.58 -19.37
N LEU A 84 -70.46 35.25 -18.49
CA LEU A 84 -69.92 35.83 -17.25
C LEU A 84 -69.36 34.75 -16.31
N THR A 85 -70.03 33.59 -16.25
CA THR A 85 -69.56 32.43 -15.48
C THR A 85 -68.22 31.94 -16.03
N LYS A 86 -68.11 31.75 -17.36
CA LYS A 86 -66.86 31.33 -18.02
C LYS A 86 -65.72 32.33 -17.82
N LEU A 87 -66.03 33.61 -17.69
CA LEU A 87 -65.05 34.67 -17.45
C LEU A 87 -64.70 34.85 -15.96
N GLY A 88 -65.33 34.11 -15.05
CA GLY A 88 -65.12 34.23 -13.60
C GLY A 88 -65.78 35.47 -12.97
N ARG A 89 -66.67 36.17 -13.69
CA ARG A 89 -67.48 37.29 -13.17
C ARG A 89 -68.73 36.75 -12.49
N VAL A 90 -68.50 35.98 -11.43
CA VAL A 90 -69.48 35.15 -10.73
C VAL A 90 -70.66 35.96 -10.18
N ASP A 91 -70.43 37.13 -9.58
CA ASP A 91 -71.51 37.97 -9.02
C ASP A 91 -72.43 38.53 -10.12
N ASP A 92 -71.84 39.01 -11.22
CA ASP A 92 -72.60 39.49 -12.38
C ASP A 92 -73.39 38.35 -13.05
N ALA A 93 -72.81 37.14 -13.07
CA ALA A 93 -73.47 35.93 -13.57
C ALA A 93 -74.70 35.57 -12.73
N ILE A 94 -74.58 35.59 -11.39
CA ILE A 94 -75.71 35.37 -10.47
C ILE A 94 -76.82 36.38 -10.74
N THR A 95 -76.49 37.67 -10.88
CA THR A 95 -77.48 38.70 -11.20
C THR A 95 -78.18 38.41 -12.53
N SER A 96 -77.43 38.02 -13.55
CA SER A 96 -77.97 37.73 -14.88
C SER A 96 -78.87 36.49 -14.88
N TYR A 97 -78.48 35.40 -14.19
CA TYR A 97 -79.33 34.22 -14.05
C TYR A 97 -80.58 34.47 -13.22
N ARG A 98 -80.47 35.22 -12.11
CA ARG A 98 -81.65 35.62 -11.32
C ARG A 98 -82.61 36.46 -12.16
N ARG A 99 -82.08 37.35 -13.01
CA ARG A 99 -82.92 38.13 -13.92
C ARG A 99 -83.59 37.25 -14.98
N ALA A 100 -82.89 36.27 -15.54
CA ALA A 100 -83.49 35.29 -16.45
C ALA A 100 -84.61 34.49 -15.77
N ILE A 101 -84.42 34.10 -14.51
CA ILE A 101 -85.42 33.40 -13.67
C ILE A 101 -86.63 34.30 -13.36
N GLU A 102 -86.42 35.57 -13.05
CA GLU A 102 -87.52 36.54 -12.82
C GLU A 102 -88.40 36.71 -14.08
N LEU A 103 -87.76 36.74 -15.26
CA LEU A 103 -88.44 36.89 -16.54
C LEU A 103 -89.13 35.59 -16.99
N ASN A 104 -88.57 34.43 -16.65
CA ASN A 104 -89.19 33.12 -16.87
C ASN A 104 -88.88 32.14 -15.72
N PRO A 105 -89.81 31.99 -14.76
CA PRO A 105 -89.63 31.10 -13.60
C PRO A 105 -89.61 29.60 -13.92
N ASP A 106 -89.93 29.21 -15.15
CA ASP A 106 -89.97 27.80 -15.58
C ASP A 106 -88.71 27.40 -16.36
N PHE A 107 -87.72 28.29 -16.48
CA PHE A 107 -86.51 28.02 -17.23
C PHE A 107 -85.46 27.27 -16.40
N SER A 108 -85.54 25.92 -16.44
CA SER A 108 -84.67 25.00 -15.68
C SER A 108 -83.17 25.28 -15.85
N GLY A 109 -82.70 25.60 -17.06
CA GLY A 109 -81.29 25.86 -17.35
C GLY A 109 -80.69 27.02 -16.54
N SER A 110 -81.44 28.09 -16.30
CA SER A 110 -80.98 29.19 -15.44
C SER A 110 -80.88 28.80 -13.98
N TYR A 111 -81.76 27.94 -13.47
CA TYR A 111 -81.66 27.42 -12.10
C TYR A 111 -80.46 26.47 -11.94
N HIS A 112 -80.19 25.62 -12.92
CA HIS A 112 -79.01 24.76 -12.92
C HIS A 112 -77.72 25.59 -12.90
N ASN A 113 -77.56 26.51 -13.86
CA ASN A 113 -76.35 27.34 -13.93
C ASN A 113 -76.22 28.30 -12.74
N LEU A 114 -77.34 28.79 -12.19
CA LEU A 114 -77.33 29.54 -10.93
C LEU A 114 -76.80 28.67 -9.78
N GLY A 115 -77.25 27.42 -9.69
CA GLY A 115 -76.74 26.43 -8.73
C GLY A 115 -75.24 26.21 -8.87
N ASP A 116 -74.75 26.05 -10.10
CA ASP A 116 -73.32 25.88 -10.42
C ASP A 116 -72.49 27.06 -9.91
N VAL A 117 -72.91 28.28 -10.22
CA VAL A 117 -72.20 29.49 -9.82
C VAL A 117 -72.27 29.73 -8.31
N LEU A 118 -73.40 29.45 -7.67
CA LEU A 118 -73.53 29.52 -6.21
C LEU A 118 -72.67 28.46 -5.51
N SER A 119 -72.58 27.27 -6.09
CA SER A 119 -71.71 26.18 -5.65
C SER A 119 -70.22 26.59 -5.74
N GLN A 120 -69.81 27.30 -6.80
CA GLN A 120 -68.46 27.87 -6.91
C GLN A 120 -68.18 28.91 -5.81
N LYS A 121 -69.20 29.69 -5.39
CA LYS A 121 -69.10 30.61 -4.24
C LYS A 121 -69.20 29.92 -2.88
N GLN A 122 -69.34 28.60 -2.84
CA GLN A 122 -69.58 27.83 -1.61
C GLN A 122 -70.86 28.27 -0.88
N GLN A 123 -71.82 28.89 -1.60
CA GLN A 123 -73.14 29.23 -1.08
C GLN A 123 -74.05 28.01 -1.19
N TRP A 124 -73.70 26.97 -0.41
CA TRP A 124 -74.23 25.63 -0.60
C TRP A 124 -75.75 25.54 -0.45
N GLU A 125 -76.35 26.24 0.52
CA GLU A 125 -77.82 26.20 0.73
C GLU A 125 -78.58 26.80 -0.46
N GLU A 126 -78.14 27.94 -0.98
CA GLU A 126 -78.74 28.58 -2.15
C GLU A 126 -78.50 27.73 -3.41
N ALA A 127 -77.32 27.12 -3.54
CA ALA A 127 -76.99 26.21 -4.63
C ALA A 127 -77.90 24.96 -4.62
N LEU A 128 -78.11 24.33 -3.46
CA LEU A 128 -79.03 23.20 -3.30
C LEU A 128 -80.45 23.58 -3.68
N ALA A 129 -80.92 24.76 -3.24
CA ALA A 129 -82.25 25.25 -3.58
C ALA A 129 -82.40 25.47 -5.09
N ALA A 130 -81.38 26.04 -5.74
CA ALA A 130 -81.35 26.25 -7.18
C ALA A 130 -81.33 24.92 -7.95
N TYR A 131 -80.49 23.94 -7.58
CA TYR A 131 -80.47 22.63 -8.21
C TYR A 131 -81.76 21.83 -8.01
N ARG A 132 -82.33 21.85 -6.80
CA ARG A 132 -83.63 21.19 -6.53
C ARG A 132 -84.72 21.80 -7.41
N ARG A 133 -84.74 23.13 -7.54
CA ARG A 133 -85.70 23.82 -8.42
C ARG A 133 -85.45 23.50 -9.90
N ALA A 134 -84.20 23.40 -10.33
CA ALA A 134 -83.85 22.97 -11.68
C ALA A 134 -84.39 21.55 -11.97
N LEU A 135 -84.27 20.64 -11.00
CA LEU A 135 -84.74 19.25 -11.06
C LEU A 135 -86.26 19.10 -10.95
N GLU A 136 -86.95 20.01 -10.23
CA GLU A 136 -88.42 20.08 -10.25
C GLU A 136 -88.95 20.44 -11.63
N LEU A 137 -88.25 21.34 -12.34
CA LEU A 137 -88.60 21.79 -13.69
C LEU A 137 -88.13 20.81 -14.78
N ASN A 138 -87.02 20.11 -14.55
CA ASN A 138 -86.48 19.08 -15.43
C ASN A 138 -85.89 17.91 -14.63
N SER A 139 -86.72 16.89 -14.38
CA SER A 139 -86.36 15.72 -13.57
C SER A 139 -85.43 14.71 -14.27
N ASN A 140 -85.05 14.98 -15.53
CA ASN A 140 -84.18 14.10 -16.32
C ASN A 140 -82.76 14.64 -16.51
N SER A 141 -82.37 15.71 -15.78
CA SER A 141 -81.00 16.27 -15.87
C SER A 141 -80.01 15.47 -15.03
N PHE A 142 -79.07 14.81 -15.70
CA PHE A 142 -77.94 14.13 -15.07
C PHE A 142 -77.07 15.13 -14.31
N GLU A 143 -76.68 16.22 -14.96
CA GLU A 143 -75.76 17.24 -14.45
C GLU A 143 -76.30 17.89 -13.18
N SER A 144 -77.60 18.18 -13.14
CA SER A 144 -78.24 18.74 -11.96
C SER A 144 -78.27 17.77 -10.77
N TYR A 145 -78.51 16.48 -10.99
CA TYR A 145 -78.43 15.47 -9.92
C TYR A 145 -76.99 15.25 -9.45
N TYR A 146 -76.03 15.24 -10.37
CA TYR A 146 -74.62 15.07 -10.06
C TYR A 146 -74.07 16.26 -9.26
N ASN A 147 -74.32 17.50 -9.70
CA ASN A 147 -73.89 18.71 -9.01
C ASN A 147 -74.65 18.94 -7.69
N LEU A 148 -75.92 18.52 -7.61
CA LEU A 148 -76.64 18.44 -6.33
C LEU A 148 -75.92 17.49 -5.37
N GLY A 149 -75.52 16.31 -5.83
CA GLY A 149 -74.74 15.35 -5.04
C GLY A 149 -73.43 15.95 -4.52
N ILE A 150 -72.70 16.68 -5.36
CA ILE A 150 -71.46 17.37 -4.94
C ILE A 150 -71.75 18.41 -3.85
N ALA A 151 -72.75 19.26 -4.04
CA ALA A 151 -73.11 20.28 -3.05
C ALA A 151 -73.57 19.65 -1.71
N LEU A 152 -74.27 18.51 -1.76
CA LEU A 152 -74.67 17.74 -0.57
C LEU A 152 -73.48 17.09 0.13
N GLU A 153 -72.50 16.56 -0.60
CA GLU A 153 -71.23 16.06 -0.03
C GLU A 153 -70.49 17.15 0.75
N GLN A 154 -70.45 18.37 0.22
CA GLN A 154 -69.79 19.51 0.89
C GLN A 154 -70.49 19.92 2.18
N GLN A 155 -71.80 19.69 2.28
CA GLN A 155 -72.56 19.86 3.51
C GLN A 155 -72.54 18.60 4.41
N GLN A 156 -71.78 17.56 4.05
CA GLN A 156 -71.73 16.27 4.74
C GLN A 156 -73.10 15.58 4.86
N GLN A 157 -74.05 15.92 3.98
CA GLN A 157 -75.36 15.31 3.90
C GLN A 157 -75.26 14.02 3.08
N TRP A 158 -74.56 13.04 3.62
CA TRP A 158 -74.13 11.85 2.88
C TRP A 158 -75.30 11.07 2.29
N GLU A 159 -76.38 10.86 3.05
CA GLU A 159 -77.59 10.13 2.62
C GLU A 159 -78.25 10.80 1.42
N GLU A 160 -78.46 12.12 1.49
CA GLU A 160 -79.01 12.88 0.38
C GLU A 160 -78.05 12.91 -0.81
N ALA A 161 -76.74 12.99 -0.57
CA ALA A 161 -75.72 12.97 -1.62
C ALA A 161 -75.72 11.63 -2.39
N ALA A 162 -75.77 10.48 -1.71
CA ALA A 162 -75.89 9.20 -2.39
C ALA A 162 -77.23 9.07 -3.11
N ASN A 163 -78.33 9.58 -2.55
CA ASN A 163 -79.60 9.59 -3.27
C ASN A 163 -79.50 10.42 -4.57
N ALA A 164 -78.85 11.58 -4.52
CA ALA A 164 -78.61 12.42 -5.69
C ALA A 164 -77.70 11.73 -6.72
N TYR A 165 -76.60 11.10 -6.29
CA TYR A 165 -75.74 10.30 -7.18
C TYR A 165 -76.42 9.04 -7.72
N ARG A 166 -77.31 8.41 -6.94
CA ARG A 166 -78.13 7.27 -7.38
C ARG A 166 -79.07 7.70 -8.50
N CYS A 167 -79.74 8.84 -8.32
CA CYS A 167 -80.53 9.46 -9.38
C CYS A 167 -79.65 9.77 -10.59
N ALA A 168 -78.45 10.32 -10.41
CA ALA A 168 -77.53 10.62 -11.51
C ALA A 168 -77.17 9.35 -12.32
N VAL A 169 -76.73 8.26 -11.67
CA VAL A 169 -76.38 7.01 -12.37
C VAL A 169 -77.58 6.30 -13.02
N GLU A 170 -78.80 6.54 -12.56
CA GLU A 170 -80.02 6.04 -13.21
C GLU A 170 -80.31 6.74 -14.54
N ARG A 171 -79.93 8.02 -14.68
CA ARG A 171 -80.13 8.78 -15.92
C ARG A 171 -78.98 8.52 -16.88
N GLU A 172 -77.75 8.65 -16.37
CA GLU A 172 -76.55 8.41 -17.16
C GLU A 172 -75.54 7.56 -16.37
N PRO A 173 -75.49 6.24 -16.62
CA PRO A 173 -74.49 5.37 -16.01
C PRO A 173 -73.08 5.78 -16.45
N ASN A 174 -72.31 6.35 -15.54
CA ASN A 174 -70.92 6.73 -15.80
C ASN A 174 -70.02 6.42 -14.60
N PHE A 175 -68.71 6.33 -14.89
CA PHE A 175 -67.70 5.96 -13.92
C PHE A 175 -67.68 6.87 -12.70
N VAL A 176 -67.68 8.20 -12.92
CA VAL A 176 -67.49 9.21 -11.88
C VAL A 176 -68.66 9.21 -10.89
N SER A 177 -69.88 9.05 -11.38
CA SER A 177 -71.08 9.00 -10.55
C SER A 177 -71.17 7.70 -9.74
N TYR A 178 -70.77 6.55 -10.29
CA TYR A 178 -70.67 5.32 -9.49
C TYR A 178 -69.55 5.38 -8.46
N GLN A 179 -68.41 6.01 -8.77
CA GLN A 179 -67.35 6.28 -7.80
C GLN A 179 -67.87 7.15 -6.64
N LYS A 180 -68.54 8.25 -6.96
CA LYS A 180 -69.09 9.19 -5.97
C LYS A 180 -70.20 8.59 -5.13
N LEU A 181 -71.09 7.81 -5.74
CA LEU A 181 -72.09 7.01 -5.04
C LEU A 181 -71.43 6.06 -4.04
N GLY A 182 -70.40 5.33 -4.48
CA GLY A 182 -69.66 4.41 -3.61
C GLY A 182 -69.03 5.12 -2.41
N GLN A 183 -68.36 6.25 -2.64
CA GLN A 183 -67.72 7.05 -1.58
C GLN A 183 -68.75 7.61 -0.58
N SER A 184 -69.85 8.18 -1.08
CA SER A 184 -70.94 8.69 -0.25
C SER A 184 -71.61 7.58 0.57
N SER A 185 -71.83 6.39 -0.02
CA SER A 185 -72.40 5.23 0.69
C SER A 185 -71.46 4.66 1.76
N VAL A 186 -70.13 4.67 1.55
CA VAL A 186 -69.16 4.34 2.62
C VAL A 186 -69.31 5.31 3.80
N LYS A 187 -69.43 6.61 3.54
CA LYS A 187 -69.58 7.64 4.60
C LYS A 187 -70.89 7.53 5.37
N GLN A 188 -71.93 6.97 4.77
CA GLN A 188 -73.18 6.62 5.45
C GLN A 188 -73.09 5.32 6.28
N GLY A 189 -72.03 4.53 6.11
CA GLY A 189 -71.93 3.18 6.65
C GLY A 189 -72.68 2.12 5.85
N ASN A 190 -73.22 2.46 4.67
CA ASN A 190 -73.86 1.51 3.76
C ASN A 190 -72.83 0.84 2.84
N LEU A 191 -72.11 -0.12 3.40
CA LEU A 191 -71.01 -0.80 2.71
C LEU A 191 -71.48 -1.69 1.55
N ASP A 192 -72.70 -2.24 1.61
CA ASP A 192 -73.26 -3.07 0.53
C ASP A 192 -73.54 -2.25 -0.73
N GLU A 193 -74.13 -1.07 -0.57
CA GLU A 193 -74.34 -0.15 -1.68
C GLU A 193 -73.00 0.37 -2.22
N ALA A 194 -72.04 0.66 -1.34
CA ALA A 194 -70.71 1.10 -1.74
C ALA A 194 -69.98 0.06 -2.61
N ILE A 195 -69.97 -1.20 -2.19
CA ILE A 195 -69.34 -2.29 -2.95
C ILE A 195 -70.02 -2.48 -4.31
N ALA A 196 -71.35 -2.46 -4.36
CA ALA A 196 -72.08 -2.58 -5.61
C ALA A 196 -71.80 -1.40 -6.56
N ALA A 197 -71.66 -0.18 -6.02
CA ALA A 197 -71.31 1.00 -6.79
C ALA A 197 -69.87 0.92 -7.33
N TYR A 198 -68.89 0.53 -6.51
CA TYR A 198 -67.51 0.36 -6.96
C TYR A 198 -67.35 -0.75 -8.00
N GLN A 199 -68.07 -1.89 -7.86
CA GLN A 199 -68.07 -2.94 -8.89
C GLN A 199 -68.60 -2.42 -10.23
N LYS A 200 -69.63 -1.58 -10.23
CA LYS A 200 -70.13 -0.94 -11.45
C LYS A 200 -69.14 0.08 -12.01
N ALA A 201 -68.44 0.83 -11.15
CA ALA A 201 -67.38 1.74 -11.58
C ALA A 201 -66.23 0.96 -12.27
N ILE A 202 -65.81 -0.19 -11.72
CA ILE A 202 -64.78 -1.06 -12.32
C ILE A 202 -65.20 -1.55 -13.71
N LEU A 203 -66.47 -1.91 -13.91
CA LEU A 203 -66.96 -2.33 -15.23
C LEU A 203 -66.85 -1.23 -16.29
N LEU A 204 -66.94 0.04 -15.88
CA LEU A 204 -66.86 1.19 -16.78
C LEU A 204 -65.42 1.66 -17.01
N ASN A 205 -64.55 1.53 -16.01
CA ASN A 205 -63.13 1.81 -16.15
C ASN A 205 -62.31 0.79 -15.33
N PRO A 206 -61.94 -0.34 -15.94
CA PRO A 206 -61.24 -1.41 -15.24
C PRO A 206 -59.81 -1.04 -14.85
N ASN A 207 -59.22 -0.03 -15.50
CA ASN A 207 -57.82 0.36 -15.31
C ASN A 207 -57.63 1.48 -14.27
N ASP A 208 -58.69 1.94 -13.57
CA ASP A 208 -58.53 2.92 -12.48
C ASP A 208 -58.14 2.22 -11.17
N SER A 209 -56.87 2.33 -10.79
CA SER A 209 -56.34 1.71 -9.59
C SER A 209 -57.06 2.15 -8.31
N ARG A 210 -57.55 3.39 -8.25
CA ARG A 210 -58.15 3.97 -7.04
C ARG A 210 -59.48 3.32 -6.73
N ILE A 211 -60.25 2.89 -7.74
CA ILE A 211 -61.51 2.19 -7.50
C ILE A 211 -61.27 0.80 -6.95
N HIS A 212 -60.27 0.08 -7.46
CA HIS A 212 -59.89 -1.22 -6.90
C HIS A 212 -59.41 -1.10 -5.46
N HIS A 213 -58.68 -0.02 -5.14
CA HIS A 213 -58.33 0.33 -3.76
C HIS A 213 -59.57 0.60 -2.89
N LEU A 214 -60.47 1.49 -3.31
CA LEU A 214 -61.69 1.83 -2.56
C LEU A 214 -62.64 0.64 -2.38
N LEU A 215 -62.69 -0.27 -3.36
CA LEU A 215 -63.40 -1.53 -3.25
C LEU A 215 -62.75 -2.44 -2.21
N GLY A 216 -61.41 -2.55 -2.22
CA GLY A 216 -60.64 -3.27 -1.22
C GLY A 216 -60.93 -2.78 0.20
N GLU A 217 -60.97 -1.45 0.40
CA GLU A 217 -61.28 -0.81 1.69
C GLU A 217 -62.71 -1.09 2.14
N ALA A 218 -63.70 -0.93 1.25
CA ALA A 218 -65.10 -1.20 1.57
C ALA A 218 -65.34 -2.67 1.92
N LEU A 219 -64.68 -3.60 1.21
CA LEU A 219 -64.73 -5.03 1.51
C LEU A 219 -64.05 -5.37 2.85
N GLN A 220 -62.93 -4.72 3.16
CA GLN A 220 -62.22 -4.88 4.43
C GLN A 220 -63.08 -4.40 5.61
N GLN A 221 -63.83 -3.31 5.45
CA GLN A 221 -64.70 -2.74 6.48
C GLN A 221 -65.99 -3.55 6.71
N ARG A 222 -66.45 -4.33 5.72
CA ARG A 222 -67.76 -4.98 5.76
C ARG A 222 -67.79 -6.22 6.65
N THR A 223 -66.98 -7.25 6.36
CA THR A 223 -66.93 -8.50 7.16
C THR A 223 -65.61 -9.25 7.01
N GLN A 224 -65.28 -10.13 7.98
CA GLN A 224 -64.15 -11.07 7.86
C GLN A 224 -64.27 -12.03 6.66
N LEU A 225 -65.48 -12.32 6.18
CA LEU A 225 -65.70 -13.23 5.04
C LEU A 225 -65.31 -12.59 3.69
N ASP A 226 -65.24 -11.26 3.63
CA ASP A 226 -64.86 -10.53 2.41
C ASP A 226 -63.35 -10.29 2.28
N MET A 227 -62.53 -10.75 3.24
CA MET A 227 -61.08 -10.54 3.24
C MET A 227 -60.41 -11.06 1.97
N ALA A 228 -60.83 -12.23 1.46
CA ALA A 228 -60.28 -12.77 0.21
C ALA A 228 -60.58 -11.89 -1.01
N ARG A 229 -61.76 -11.25 -1.04
CA ARG A 229 -62.13 -10.31 -2.12
C ARG A 229 -61.42 -8.97 -1.95
N SER A 230 -61.19 -8.54 -0.71
CA SER A 230 -60.40 -7.35 -0.39
C SER A 230 -58.95 -7.51 -0.87
N ILE A 231 -58.31 -8.65 -0.56
CA ILE A 231 -56.97 -9.03 -1.05
C ILE A 231 -56.91 -8.97 -2.58
N SER A 232 -57.87 -9.59 -3.28
CA SER A 232 -57.90 -9.57 -4.75
C SER A 232 -58.06 -8.15 -5.31
N SER A 233 -58.80 -7.27 -4.63
CA SER A 233 -59.01 -5.89 -5.07
C SER A 233 -57.77 -5.05 -4.84
N TYR A 234 -57.10 -5.20 -3.70
CA TYR A 234 -55.82 -4.53 -3.43
C TYR A 234 -54.69 -5.01 -4.36
N HIS A 235 -54.63 -6.31 -4.66
CA HIS A 235 -53.66 -6.85 -5.63
C HIS A 235 -53.80 -6.17 -6.99
N HIS A 236 -55.03 -6.06 -7.49
CA HIS A 236 -55.28 -5.45 -8.79
C HIS A 236 -55.06 -3.93 -8.76
N ALA A 237 -55.31 -3.26 -7.63
CA ALA A 237 -54.94 -1.87 -7.45
C ALA A 237 -53.42 -1.65 -7.50
N ILE A 238 -52.63 -2.57 -6.93
CA ILE A 238 -51.16 -2.57 -7.01
C ILE A 238 -50.67 -2.75 -8.45
N GLU A 239 -51.25 -3.70 -9.20
CA GLU A 239 -50.89 -3.93 -10.61
C GLU A 239 -51.11 -2.69 -11.48
N LEU A 240 -52.20 -1.95 -11.23
CA LEU A 240 -52.57 -0.77 -11.99
C LEU A 240 -51.80 0.49 -11.57
N ASN A 241 -51.45 0.62 -10.29
CA ASN A 241 -50.64 1.71 -9.78
C ASN A 241 -49.65 1.22 -8.71
N PRO A 242 -48.44 0.78 -9.13
CA PRO A 242 -47.42 0.28 -8.22
C PRO A 242 -46.83 1.31 -7.26
N ASP A 243 -47.12 2.61 -7.46
CA ASP A 243 -46.60 3.71 -6.64
C ASP A 243 -47.49 4.04 -5.43
N ASP A 244 -48.69 3.46 -5.35
CA ASP A 244 -49.62 3.70 -4.23
C ASP A 244 -49.27 2.87 -2.99
N LEU A 245 -48.41 3.45 -2.14
CA LEU A 245 -47.98 2.88 -0.87
C LEU A 245 -49.13 2.53 0.08
N GLN A 246 -50.27 3.23 0.02
CA GLN A 246 -51.38 2.98 0.93
C GLN A 246 -52.09 1.67 0.60
N THR A 247 -52.19 1.32 -0.70
CA THR A 247 -52.72 0.03 -1.12
C THR A 247 -51.89 -1.13 -0.58
N TYR A 248 -50.55 -1.06 -0.66
CA TYR A 248 -49.68 -2.08 -0.07
C TYR A 248 -49.86 -2.21 1.45
N ARG A 249 -49.98 -1.10 2.17
CA ARG A 249 -50.18 -1.10 3.63
C ARG A 249 -51.51 -1.75 4.02
N ASN A 250 -52.59 -1.42 3.31
CA ASN A 250 -53.91 -2.01 3.55
C ASN A 250 -53.91 -3.51 3.21
N PHE A 251 -53.22 -3.92 2.13
CA PHE A 251 -53.02 -5.33 1.79
C PHE A 251 -52.30 -6.08 2.91
N LEU A 252 -51.15 -5.57 3.35
CA LEU A 252 -50.30 -6.21 4.37
C LEU A 252 -50.93 -6.20 5.77
N GLN A 253 -51.91 -5.32 6.03
CA GLN A 253 -52.72 -5.38 7.25
C GLN A 253 -53.58 -6.66 7.31
N ILE A 254 -53.99 -7.17 6.15
CA ILE A 254 -54.78 -8.42 6.03
C ILE A 254 -53.85 -9.64 5.95
N GLN A 255 -52.79 -9.55 5.14
CA GLN A 255 -51.82 -10.63 4.94
C GLN A 255 -50.39 -10.11 5.16
N PRO A 256 -49.90 -10.07 6.42
CA PRO A 256 -48.58 -9.52 6.76
C PRO A 256 -47.41 -10.32 6.16
N ASP A 257 -47.64 -11.60 5.86
CA ASP A 257 -46.65 -12.55 5.38
C ASP A 257 -46.67 -12.72 3.85
N ASN A 258 -47.27 -11.82 3.08
CA ASN A 258 -47.27 -11.95 1.62
C ASN A 258 -45.94 -11.51 1.00
N LEU A 259 -45.12 -12.49 0.57
CA LEU A 259 -43.79 -12.22 0.02
C LEU A 259 -43.81 -11.31 -1.22
N GLU A 260 -44.72 -11.57 -2.15
CA GLU A 260 -44.81 -10.82 -3.42
C GLU A 260 -45.09 -9.33 -3.17
N VAL A 261 -46.06 -9.05 -2.30
CA VAL A 261 -46.44 -7.68 -1.94
C VAL A 261 -45.36 -6.98 -1.12
N LEU A 262 -44.68 -7.70 -0.22
CA LEU A 262 -43.54 -7.15 0.53
C LEU A 262 -42.37 -6.78 -0.39
N LEU A 263 -42.05 -7.61 -1.38
CA LEU A 263 -41.00 -7.33 -2.37
C LEU A 263 -41.37 -6.14 -3.26
N GLN A 264 -42.61 -6.10 -3.76
CA GLN A 264 -43.10 -4.98 -4.57
C GLN A 264 -43.12 -3.67 -3.77
N LEU A 265 -43.60 -3.68 -2.52
CA LEU A 265 -43.58 -2.51 -1.65
C LEU A 265 -42.14 -2.03 -1.39
N GLY A 266 -41.23 -2.94 -1.05
CA GLY A 266 -39.82 -2.62 -0.84
C GLY A 266 -39.18 -2.00 -2.10
N ASN A 267 -39.53 -2.51 -3.29
CA ASN A 267 -39.02 -2.01 -4.57
C ASN A 267 -39.58 -0.61 -4.87
N THR A 268 -40.86 -0.37 -4.63
CA THR A 268 -41.49 0.95 -4.79
C THR A 268 -40.90 1.96 -3.80
N LEU A 269 -40.72 1.59 -2.53
CA LEU A 269 -40.08 2.45 -1.53
C LEU A 269 -38.64 2.80 -1.90
N ALA A 270 -37.89 1.85 -2.46
CA ALA A 270 -36.54 2.10 -2.97
C ALA A 270 -36.52 3.05 -4.18
N LYS A 271 -37.50 2.97 -5.10
CA LYS A 271 -37.65 3.92 -6.21
C LYS A 271 -37.98 5.33 -5.75
N LEU A 272 -38.78 5.46 -4.69
CA LEU A 272 -39.14 6.73 -4.07
C LEU A 272 -38.05 7.27 -3.12
N GLU A 273 -36.87 6.64 -3.09
CA GLU A 273 -35.73 6.99 -2.22
C GLU A 273 -36.07 6.96 -0.71
N LYS A 274 -37.11 6.22 -0.32
CA LYS A 274 -37.50 5.99 1.07
C LYS A 274 -36.73 4.81 1.65
N TRP A 275 -35.42 4.98 1.76
CA TRP A 275 -34.46 3.89 2.05
C TRP A 275 -34.77 3.14 3.36
N GLU A 276 -35.08 3.85 4.44
CA GLU A 276 -35.35 3.23 5.75
C GLU A 276 -36.63 2.39 5.74
N GLU A 277 -37.73 2.90 5.14
CA GLU A 277 -38.98 2.15 4.99
C GLU A 277 -38.80 0.93 4.06
N ALA A 278 -37.94 1.03 3.04
CA ALA A 278 -37.61 -0.10 2.18
C ALA A 278 -36.86 -1.20 2.96
N VAL A 279 -35.89 -0.82 3.79
CA VAL A 279 -35.14 -1.76 4.65
C VAL A 279 -36.07 -2.48 5.62
N THR A 280 -36.97 -1.76 6.30
CA THR A 280 -37.92 -2.40 7.23
C THR A 280 -38.83 -3.38 6.51
N THR A 281 -39.30 -3.02 5.31
CA THR A 281 -40.15 -3.88 4.48
C THR A 281 -39.40 -5.14 4.01
N TYR A 282 -38.16 -5.02 3.55
CA TYR A 282 -37.38 -6.19 3.15
C TYR A 282 -36.94 -7.07 4.33
N ARG A 283 -36.65 -6.48 5.49
CA ARG A 283 -36.36 -7.23 6.72
C ARG A 283 -37.58 -8.07 7.11
N HIS A 284 -38.75 -7.46 7.06
CA HIS A 284 -40.02 -8.15 7.26
C HIS A 284 -40.22 -9.29 6.25
N ALA A 285 -39.87 -9.09 4.97
CA ALA A 285 -39.89 -10.15 3.97
C ALA A 285 -38.94 -11.32 4.33
N THR A 286 -37.73 -11.03 4.79
CA THR A 286 -36.76 -12.07 5.19
C THR A 286 -37.13 -12.80 6.48
N GLU A 287 -37.82 -12.14 7.41
CA GLU A 287 -38.29 -12.75 8.66
C GLU A 287 -39.40 -13.79 8.42
N PHE A 288 -40.35 -13.48 7.55
CA PHE A 288 -41.44 -14.40 7.20
C PHE A 288 -41.01 -15.43 6.15
N HIS A 289 -40.08 -15.08 5.25
CA HIS A 289 -39.62 -15.93 4.14
C HIS A 289 -38.09 -16.03 4.10
N PRO A 290 -37.48 -16.79 5.02
CA PRO A 290 -36.02 -16.95 5.07
C PRO A 290 -35.44 -17.70 3.85
N ASN A 291 -36.28 -18.25 2.98
CA ASN A 291 -35.85 -18.91 1.74
C ASN A 291 -35.93 -17.98 0.50
N SER A 292 -36.25 -16.69 0.69
CA SER A 292 -36.38 -15.74 -0.41
C SER A 292 -35.04 -15.10 -0.79
N CYS A 293 -34.43 -15.62 -1.86
CA CYS A 293 -33.20 -15.04 -2.42
C CYS A 293 -33.38 -13.58 -2.84
N GLU A 294 -34.51 -13.24 -3.44
CA GLU A 294 -34.81 -11.89 -3.92
C GLU A 294 -34.94 -10.88 -2.78
N ALA A 295 -35.52 -11.29 -1.64
CA ALA A 295 -35.63 -10.43 -0.46
C ALA A 295 -34.25 -10.06 0.10
N TYR A 296 -33.36 -11.06 0.26
CA TYR A 296 -31.99 -10.82 0.72
C TYR A 296 -31.18 -9.99 -0.29
N GLN A 297 -31.32 -10.23 -1.60
CA GLN A 297 -30.63 -9.45 -2.62
C GLN A 297 -31.06 -7.97 -2.59
N ASN A 298 -32.36 -7.70 -2.52
CA ASN A 298 -32.87 -6.33 -2.52
C ASN A 298 -32.58 -5.61 -1.20
N LEU A 299 -32.66 -6.31 -0.06
CA LEU A 299 -32.23 -5.78 1.24
C LEU A 299 -30.75 -5.36 1.21
N GLY A 300 -29.87 -6.24 0.71
CA GLY A 300 -28.44 -5.96 0.56
C GLY A 300 -28.15 -4.74 -0.32
N LYS A 301 -28.86 -4.58 -1.45
CA LYS A 301 -28.71 -3.41 -2.33
C LYS A 301 -29.05 -2.09 -1.65
N ILE A 302 -30.12 -2.06 -0.84
CA ILE A 302 -30.53 -0.84 -0.13
C ILE A 302 -29.59 -0.55 1.04
N LEU A 303 -29.21 -1.58 1.81
CA LEU A 303 -28.26 -1.42 2.91
C LEU A 303 -26.88 -0.96 2.43
N ALA A 304 -26.45 -1.35 1.23
CA ALA A 304 -25.21 -0.90 0.62
C ALA A 304 -25.23 0.62 0.35
N LYS A 305 -26.38 1.17 -0.07
CA LYS A 305 -26.55 2.63 -0.23
C LYS A 305 -26.54 3.37 1.11
N LEU A 306 -27.00 2.73 2.18
CA LEU A 306 -27.01 3.30 3.53
C LEU A 306 -25.68 3.13 4.28
N GLY A 307 -24.70 2.43 3.70
CA GLY A 307 -23.37 2.23 4.27
C GLY A 307 -23.29 1.19 5.40
N ASN A 308 -24.31 0.35 5.59
CA ASN A 308 -24.27 -0.71 6.62
C ASN A 308 -23.59 -1.99 6.09
N VAL A 309 -22.26 -1.97 5.97
CA VAL A 309 -21.46 -3.00 5.28
C VAL A 309 -21.63 -4.41 5.89
N GLU A 310 -21.69 -4.54 7.22
CA GLU A 310 -21.81 -5.85 7.88
C GLU A 310 -23.15 -6.55 7.56
N GLU A 311 -24.25 -5.80 7.60
CA GLU A 311 -25.58 -6.34 7.31
C GLU A 311 -25.74 -6.67 5.82
N VAL A 312 -25.08 -5.91 4.93
CA VAL A 312 -25.04 -6.19 3.48
C VAL A 312 -24.39 -7.54 3.21
N ILE A 313 -23.23 -7.81 3.83
CA ILE A 313 -22.52 -9.08 3.64
C ILE A 313 -23.36 -10.26 4.10
N HIS A 314 -24.04 -10.13 5.25
CA HIS A 314 -24.97 -11.16 5.72
C HIS A 314 -26.09 -11.42 4.70
N CYS A 315 -26.69 -10.37 4.15
CA CYS A 315 -27.73 -10.48 3.15
C CYS A 315 -27.23 -11.16 1.86
N TYR A 316 -26.09 -10.74 1.32
CA TYR A 316 -25.56 -11.33 0.09
C TYR A 316 -25.05 -12.77 0.29
N ARG A 317 -24.48 -13.12 1.45
CA ARG A 317 -24.16 -14.54 1.76
C ARG A 317 -25.42 -15.40 1.78
N SER A 318 -26.47 -14.93 2.44
CA SER A 318 -27.76 -15.64 2.50
C SER A 318 -28.37 -15.80 1.10
N ALA A 319 -28.27 -14.78 0.25
CA ALA A 319 -28.72 -14.86 -1.15
C ALA A 319 -27.89 -15.87 -1.97
N VAL A 320 -26.55 -15.89 -1.80
CA VAL A 320 -25.65 -16.83 -2.48
C VAL A 320 -25.91 -18.27 -2.06
N GLU A 321 -26.20 -18.53 -0.78
CA GLU A 321 -26.56 -19.86 -0.28
C GLU A 321 -27.85 -20.39 -0.93
N LEU A 322 -28.83 -19.50 -1.15
CA LEU A 322 -30.10 -19.83 -1.78
C LEU A 322 -29.98 -20.00 -3.31
N ALA A 323 -29.08 -19.26 -3.96
CA ALA A 323 -28.88 -19.27 -5.41
C ALA A 323 -27.40 -19.36 -5.83
N PRO A 324 -26.71 -20.49 -5.59
CA PRO A 324 -25.26 -20.61 -5.76
C PRO A 324 -24.74 -20.53 -7.21
N LYS A 325 -25.65 -20.54 -8.20
CA LYS A 325 -25.33 -20.46 -9.64
C LYS A 325 -25.54 -19.06 -10.25
N SER A 326 -25.93 -18.07 -9.44
CA SER A 326 -26.10 -16.69 -9.90
C SER A 326 -24.76 -15.97 -9.87
N TRP A 327 -24.24 -15.62 -11.05
CA TRP A 327 -22.95 -14.92 -11.17
C TRP A 327 -23.02 -13.50 -10.60
N ASP A 328 -24.18 -12.85 -10.71
CA ASP A 328 -24.43 -11.50 -10.24
C ASP A 328 -24.41 -11.39 -8.71
N LEU A 329 -24.92 -12.40 -7.99
CA LEU A 329 -24.83 -12.44 -6.53
C LEU A 329 -23.41 -12.65 -6.03
N HIS A 330 -22.65 -13.55 -6.68
CA HIS A 330 -21.21 -13.73 -6.37
C HIS A 330 -20.44 -12.43 -6.60
N GLN A 331 -20.74 -11.69 -7.67
CA GLN A 331 -20.11 -10.39 -7.92
C GLN A 331 -20.49 -9.33 -6.87
N LEU A 332 -21.77 -9.20 -6.51
CA LEU A 332 -22.23 -8.23 -5.50
C LEU A 332 -21.61 -8.50 -4.11
N LEU A 333 -21.50 -9.77 -3.72
CA LEU A 333 -20.81 -10.16 -2.50
C LEU A 333 -19.32 -9.79 -2.57
N ALA A 334 -18.66 -10.09 -3.68
CA ALA A 334 -17.24 -9.79 -3.89
C ALA A 334 -16.93 -8.28 -3.85
N GLU A 335 -17.77 -7.45 -4.48
CA GLU A 335 -17.66 -5.99 -4.45
C GLU A 335 -17.82 -5.43 -3.03
N THR A 336 -18.76 -5.97 -2.26
CA THR A 336 -18.99 -5.54 -0.86
C THR A 336 -17.80 -5.91 0.03
N LEU A 337 -17.29 -7.14 -0.10
CA LEU A 337 -16.11 -7.61 0.64
C LEU A 337 -14.86 -6.80 0.27
N MET A 338 -14.72 -6.39 -1.00
CA MET A 338 -13.65 -5.51 -1.45
C MET A 338 -13.71 -4.13 -0.79
N GLN A 339 -14.90 -3.55 -0.63
CA GLN A 339 -15.07 -2.25 0.02
C GLN A 339 -14.74 -2.29 1.52
N GLN A 340 -15.00 -3.40 2.20
CA GLN A 340 -14.67 -3.57 3.62
C GLN A 340 -13.14 -3.70 3.85
N GLY A 341 -12.42 -4.32 2.91
CA GLY A 341 -10.95 -4.43 2.95
C GLY A 341 -10.38 -5.50 3.90
N GLU A 342 -11.19 -6.07 4.80
CA GLU A 342 -10.74 -7.10 5.77
C GLU A 342 -10.76 -8.54 5.23
N MET A 343 -11.55 -8.82 4.18
CA MET A 343 -11.81 -10.17 3.67
C MET A 343 -11.49 -10.32 2.17
N LEU A 344 -10.29 -9.91 1.75
CA LEU A 344 -9.89 -9.87 0.33
C LEU A 344 -9.85 -11.25 -0.35
N ASP A 345 -9.47 -12.31 0.38
CA ASP A 345 -9.41 -13.68 -0.17
C ASP A 345 -10.81 -14.24 -0.49
N GLU A 346 -11.79 -13.93 0.36
CA GLU A 346 -13.19 -14.31 0.11
C GLU A 346 -13.73 -13.53 -1.10
N ALA A 347 -13.37 -12.25 -1.24
CA ALA A 347 -13.74 -11.45 -2.41
C ALA A 347 -13.18 -12.06 -3.71
N ILE A 348 -11.91 -12.49 -3.72
CA ILE A 348 -11.30 -13.14 -4.89
C ILE A 348 -11.99 -14.47 -5.21
N ALA A 349 -12.29 -15.29 -4.21
CA ALA A 349 -13.01 -16.54 -4.42
C ALA A 349 -14.39 -16.30 -5.06
N CYS A 350 -15.10 -15.26 -4.61
CA CYS A 350 -16.38 -14.86 -5.17
C CYS A 350 -16.25 -14.33 -6.61
N PHE A 351 -15.24 -13.49 -6.92
CA PHE A 351 -14.98 -13.03 -8.29
C PHE A 351 -14.63 -14.18 -9.24
N ASN A 352 -13.76 -15.10 -8.82
CA ASN A 352 -13.42 -16.29 -9.61
C ASN A 352 -14.67 -17.13 -9.88
N ARG A 353 -15.53 -17.29 -8.87
CA ARG A 353 -16.79 -18.03 -9.05
C ARG A 353 -17.75 -17.33 -9.99
N ALA A 354 -17.86 -16.00 -9.92
CA ALA A 354 -18.65 -15.22 -10.87
C ALA A 354 -18.14 -15.38 -12.31
N ILE A 355 -16.82 -15.34 -12.51
CA ILE A 355 -16.16 -15.51 -13.81
C ILE A 355 -16.36 -16.93 -14.37
N GLU A 356 -16.26 -17.97 -13.54
CA GLU A 356 -16.55 -19.36 -13.95
C GLU A 356 -17.98 -19.52 -14.48
N LEU A 357 -18.94 -18.83 -13.85
CA LEU A 357 -20.34 -18.88 -14.24
C LEU A 357 -20.62 -18.02 -15.49
N PHE A 358 -20.05 -16.81 -15.56
CA PHE A 358 -20.18 -15.89 -16.68
C PHE A 358 -18.96 -14.96 -16.83
N PRO A 359 -18.05 -15.25 -17.77
CA PRO A 359 -16.90 -14.40 -18.04
C PRO A 359 -17.33 -13.03 -18.59
N ASN A 360 -17.06 -11.96 -17.86
CA ASN A 360 -17.36 -10.59 -18.29
C ASN A 360 -16.24 -9.61 -17.91
N ALA A 361 -16.14 -8.50 -18.66
CA ALA A 361 -15.05 -7.55 -18.52
C ALA A 361 -14.99 -6.87 -17.15
N ASN A 362 -16.14 -6.62 -16.51
CA ASN A 362 -16.22 -5.95 -15.21
C ASN A 362 -15.67 -6.84 -14.09
N SER A 363 -16.04 -8.13 -14.07
CA SER A 363 -15.51 -9.07 -13.07
C SER A 363 -14.00 -9.26 -13.22
N TYR A 364 -13.46 -9.33 -14.44
CA TYR A 364 -12.01 -9.39 -14.65
C TYR A 364 -11.28 -8.10 -14.25
N GLN A 365 -11.87 -6.92 -14.50
CA GLN A 365 -11.27 -5.65 -14.10
C GLN A 365 -11.25 -5.48 -12.57
N LEU A 366 -12.37 -5.75 -11.88
CA LEU A 366 -12.43 -5.68 -10.42
C LEU A 366 -11.55 -6.75 -9.75
N LEU A 367 -11.49 -7.96 -10.30
CA LEU A 367 -10.56 -8.99 -9.86
C LEU A 367 -9.10 -8.50 -9.99
N GLY A 368 -8.76 -7.90 -11.14
CA GLY A 368 -7.44 -7.31 -11.35
C GLY A 368 -7.07 -6.25 -10.32
N GLU A 369 -8.03 -5.39 -9.92
CA GLU A 369 -7.80 -4.37 -8.88
C GLU A 369 -7.52 -4.96 -7.50
N ILE A 370 -8.24 -6.01 -7.10
CA ILE A 370 -7.96 -6.67 -5.81
C ILE A 370 -6.63 -7.39 -5.85
N LEU A 371 -6.34 -8.11 -6.93
CA LEU A 371 -5.08 -8.80 -7.11
C LEU A 371 -3.90 -7.81 -7.09
N ALA A 372 -4.06 -6.64 -7.73
CA ALA A 372 -3.04 -5.58 -7.69
C ALA A 372 -2.86 -5.02 -6.27
N LYS A 373 -3.93 -4.82 -5.49
CA LYS A 373 -3.86 -4.39 -4.09
C LYS A 373 -3.22 -5.44 -3.17
N GLN A 374 -3.38 -6.73 -3.48
CA GLN A 374 -2.72 -7.83 -2.77
C GLN A 374 -1.26 -8.06 -3.19
N GLY A 375 -0.73 -7.27 -4.14
CA GLY A 375 0.62 -7.48 -4.69
C GLY A 375 0.72 -8.60 -5.72
N ASN A 376 -0.40 -9.27 -6.08
CA ASN A 376 -0.41 -10.31 -7.11
C ASN A 376 -0.47 -9.68 -8.53
N LEU A 377 0.61 -8.98 -8.88
CA LEU A 377 0.72 -8.19 -10.11
C LEU A 377 0.59 -9.03 -11.39
N GLU A 378 1.11 -10.26 -11.44
CA GLU A 378 1.02 -11.08 -12.67
C GLU A 378 -0.41 -11.50 -12.99
N GLU A 379 -1.16 -11.97 -11.98
CA GLU A 379 -2.58 -12.33 -12.15
C GLU A 379 -3.44 -11.08 -12.37
N ALA A 380 -3.10 -9.95 -11.76
CA ALA A 380 -3.74 -8.67 -12.03
C ALA A 380 -3.57 -8.24 -13.50
N LEU A 381 -2.35 -8.29 -14.03
CA LEU A 381 -2.04 -7.98 -15.43
C LEU A 381 -2.77 -8.92 -16.39
N ALA A 382 -2.83 -10.22 -16.09
CA ALA A 382 -3.59 -11.19 -16.87
C ALA A 382 -5.10 -10.86 -16.87
N SER A 383 -5.65 -10.53 -15.70
CA SER A 383 -7.06 -10.17 -15.53
C SER A 383 -7.41 -8.89 -16.28
N TYR A 384 -6.57 -7.85 -16.21
CA TYR A 384 -6.77 -6.62 -16.98
C TYR A 384 -6.67 -6.85 -18.49
N ARG A 385 -5.72 -7.67 -18.95
CA ARG A 385 -5.61 -8.03 -20.39
C ARG A 385 -6.84 -8.79 -20.87
N LEU A 386 -7.40 -9.70 -20.06
CA LEU A 386 -8.65 -10.41 -20.37
C LEU A 386 -9.86 -9.46 -20.37
N ALA A 387 -9.92 -8.52 -19.42
CA ALA A 387 -10.95 -7.48 -19.41
C ALA A 387 -10.91 -6.63 -20.69
N ILE A 388 -9.72 -6.25 -21.15
CA ILE A 388 -9.52 -5.50 -22.41
C ILE A 388 -9.87 -6.34 -23.64
N GLN A 389 -9.58 -7.65 -23.64
CA GLN A 389 -9.97 -8.54 -24.74
C GLN A 389 -11.50 -8.64 -24.88
N LEU A 390 -12.22 -8.66 -23.75
CA LEU A 390 -13.68 -8.71 -23.73
C LEU A 390 -14.31 -7.33 -24.03
N ASN A 391 -13.68 -6.25 -23.57
CA ASN A 391 -14.11 -4.87 -23.85
C ASN A 391 -12.90 -3.94 -24.10
N PRO A 392 -12.51 -3.73 -25.37
CA PRO A 392 -11.38 -2.88 -25.73
C PRO A 392 -11.56 -1.39 -25.43
N GLU A 393 -12.79 -0.92 -25.21
CA GLU A 393 -13.12 0.48 -24.94
C GLU A 393 -13.21 0.80 -23.43
N CYS A 394 -12.80 -0.14 -22.57
CA CYS A 394 -12.82 0.08 -21.13
C CYS A 394 -11.66 0.96 -20.67
N PHE A 395 -11.94 2.24 -20.39
CA PHE A 395 -10.98 3.20 -19.84
C PHE A 395 -10.27 2.67 -18.58
N ALA A 396 -11.03 2.18 -17.59
CA ALA A 396 -10.49 1.71 -16.31
C ALA A 396 -9.52 0.53 -16.47
N SER A 397 -9.78 -0.37 -17.42
CA SER A 397 -8.87 -1.50 -17.65
C SER A 397 -7.54 -1.05 -18.26
N HIS A 398 -7.55 -0.09 -19.20
CA HIS A 398 -6.31 0.46 -19.77
C HIS A 398 -5.53 1.31 -18.76
N SER A 399 -6.22 2.10 -17.93
CA SER A 399 -5.55 2.91 -16.91
C SER A 399 -4.91 2.04 -15.83
N GLN A 400 -5.65 1.07 -15.27
CA GLN A 400 -5.13 0.19 -14.22
C GLN A 400 -4.07 -0.78 -14.74
N LEU A 401 -4.19 -1.26 -15.99
CA LEU A 401 -3.12 -2.01 -16.64
C LEU A 401 -1.84 -1.18 -16.75
N GLY A 402 -1.95 0.10 -17.13
CA GLY A 402 -0.81 1.02 -17.19
C GLY A 402 -0.14 1.21 -15.83
N VAL A 403 -0.93 1.36 -14.75
CA VAL A 403 -0.42 1.49 -13.38
C VAL A 403 0.32 0.22 -12.95
N ALA A 404 -0.30 -0.95 -13.16
CA ALA A 404 0.31 -2.23 -12.84
C ALA A 404 1.61 -2.47 -13.63
N LEU A 405 1.65 -2.14 -14.93
CA LEU A 405 2.85 -2.23 -15.76
C LEU A 405 3.95 -1.25 -15.34
N ALA A 406 3.59 -0.04 -14.93
CA ALA A 406 4.54 0.95 -14.42
C ALA A 406 5.15 0.51 -13.08
N HIS A 407 4.36 -0.09 -12.18
CA HIS A 407 4.86 -0.75 -10.97
C HIS A 407 5.80 -1.92 -11.28
N GLN A 408 5.51 -2.68 -12.34
CA GLN A 408 6.40 -3.73 -12.85
C GLN A 408 7.69 -3.19 -13.51
N GLY A 409 7.83 -1.87 -13.68
CA GLY A 409 8.94 -1.23 -14.38
C GLY A 409 8.89 -1.37 -15.90
N ASN A 410 7.82 -1.94 -16.46
CA ASN A 410 7.61 -2.03 -17.91
C ASN A 410 6.99 -0.72 -18.43
N PHE A 411 7.79 0.34 -18.36
CA PHE A 411 7.34 1.68 -18.70
C PHE A 411 6.92 1.82 -20.16
N ASP A 412 7.48 1.03 -21.09
CA ASP A 412 7.15 1.12 -22.52
C ASP A 412 5.74 0.60 -22.81
N GLU A 413 5.35 -0.57 -22.27
CA GLU A 413 3.96 -1.04 -22.35
C GLU A 413 3.01 -0.17 -21.52
N ALA A 414 3.45 0.33 -20.35
CA ALA A 414 2.65 1.23 -19.53
C ALA A 414 2.29 2.52 -20.28
N ILE A 415 3.27 3.12 -20.98
CA ILE A 415 3.05 4.28 -21.84
C ILE A 415 1.99 3.95 -22.90
N VAL A 416 2.05 2.79 -23.57
CA VAL A 416 1.04 2.40 -24.57
C VAL A 416 -0.36 2.31 -23.96
N CYS A 417 -0.48 1.73 -22.76
CA CYS A 417 -1.76 1.60 -22.06
C CYS A 417 -2.32 2.96 -21.64
N TYR A 418 -1.50 3.84 -21.07
CA TYR A 418 -1.89 5.20 -20.74
C TYR A 418 -2.28 6.02 -21.96
N ARG A 419 -1.56 5.87 -23.08
CA ARG A 419 -1.91 6.51 -24.34
C ARG A 419 -3.29 6.09 -24.79
N ARG A 420 -3.60 4.78 -24.72
CA ARG A 420 -4.92 4.27 -25.11
C ARG A 420 -6.02 4.74 -24.15
N ALA A 421 -5.76 4.77 -22.85
CA ALA A 421 -6.69 5.31 -21.86
C ALA A 421 -7.02 6.79 -22.14
N LEU A 422 -6.02 7.60 -22.50
CA LEU A 422 -6.23 9.03 -22.81
C LEU A 422 -6.87 9.28 -24.17
N GLU A 423 -6.81 8.36 -25.12
CA GLU A 423 -7.67 8.40 -26.32
C GLU A 423 -9.15 8.17 -25.99
N LEU A 424 -9.45 7.36 -24.96
CA LEU A 424 -10.81 7.06 -24.53
C LEU A 424 -11.39 8.18 -23.63
N ASN A 425 -10.56 8.75 -22.76
CA ASN A 425 -10.93 9.87 -21.89
C ASN A 425 -9.76 10.85 -21.69
N PRO A 426 -9.65 11.90 -22.52
CA PRO A 426 -8.57 12.88 -22.42
C PRO A 426 -8.68 13.82 -21.21
N GLU A 427 -9.81 13.90 -20.52
CA GLU A 427 -9.96 14.76 -19.35
C GLU A 427 -9.41 14.13 -18.05
N SER A 428 -8.91 12.89 -18.11
CA SER A 428 -8.36 12.21 -16.93
C SER A 428 -7.03 12.82 -16.47
N ILE A 429 -7.07 13.58 -15.37
CA ILE A 429 -5.90 14.20 -14.74
C ILE A 429 -4.93 13.13 -14.19
N GLU A 430 -5.45 12.04 -13.62
CA GLU A 430 -4.67 10.95 -13.01
C GLU A 430 -3.78 10.27 -14.04
N VAL A 431 -4.36 9.85 -15.17
CA VAL A 431 -3.60 9.16 -16.23
C VAL A 431 -2.58 10.09 -16.88
N HIS A 432 -2.91 11.37 -17.07
CA HIS A 432 -1.94 12.36 -17.51
C HIS A 432 -0.76 12.49 -16.52
N SER A 433 -1.04 12.52 -15.22
CA SER A 433 0.00 12.61 -14.17
C SER A 433 0.91 11.38 -14.16
N TYR A 434 0.34 10.18 -14.30
CA TYR A 434 1.12 8.93 -14.37
C TYR A 434 2.02 8.91 -15.59
N LEU A 435 1.49 9.27 -16.76
CA LEU A 435 2.25 9.34 -18.00
C LEU A 435 3.34 10.42 -17.93
N TRP A 436 3.02 11.60 -17.38
CA TRP A 436 3.96 12.71 -17.22
C TRP A 436 5.14 12.33 -16.33
N THR A 437 4.90 11.60 -15.24
CA THR A 437 5.94 11.15 -14.31
C THR A 437 6.99 10.29 -15.05
N ILE A 438 6.54 9.34 -15.87
CA ILE A 438 7.41 8.46 -16.65
C ILE A 438 8.19 9.24 -17.72
N ILE A 439 7.50 10.13 -18.43
CA ILE A 439 8.09 10.97 -19.49
C ILE A 439 9.17 11.89 -18.92
N ASN A 440 8.91 12.52 -17.77
CA ASN A 440 9.83 13.45 -17.14
C ASN A 440 11.08 12.73 -16.61
N GLN A 441 10.92 11.55 -16.01
CA GLN A 441 12.05 10.73 -15.54
C GLN A 441 12.97 10.31 -16.70
N ARG A 442 12.40 9.98 -17.87
CA ARG A 442 13.16 9.59 -19.07
C ARG A 442 13.68 10.78 -19.89
N GLN A 443 13.25 12.01 -19.57
CA GLN A 443 13.55 13.23 -20.34
C GLN A 443 13.09 13.18 -21.82
N ASN A 444 12.09 12.36 -22.15
CA ASN A 444 11.58 12.17 -23.52
C ASN A 444 10.50 13.21 -23.91
N TRP A 445 10.79 14.50 -23.71
CA TRP A 445 9.79 15.56 -23.83
C TRP A 445 9.31 15.79 -25.28
N ALA A 446 10.19 15.60 -26.27
CA ALA A 446 9.85 15.78 -27.69
C ALA A 446 8.84 14.72 -28.20
N GLU A 447 8.96 13.48 -27.72
CA GLU A 447 8.00 12.42 -28.03
C GLU A 447 6.63 12.73 -27.40
N ALA A 448 6.63 13.23 -26.16
CA ALA A 448 5.42 13.65 -25.46
C ALA A 448 4.67 14.76 -26.23
N THR A 449 5.38 15.79 -26.70
CA THR A 449 4.78 16.87 -27.51
C THR A 449 4.12 16.34 -28.77
N THR A 450 4.77 15.41 -29.48
CA THR A 450 4.23 14.83 -30.71
C THR A 450 2.93 14.08 -30.43
N TRP A 451 2.90 13.33 -29.34
CA TRP A 451 1.73 12.54 -28.97
C TRP A 451 0.57 13.38 -28.44
N TYR A 452 0.84 14.37 -27.58
CA TYR A 452 -0.21 15.28 -27.10
C TYR A 452 -0.87 16.04 -28.25
N ARG A 453 -0.11 16.41 -29.29
CA ARG A 453 -0.67 16.98 -30.54
C ARG A 453 -1.61 15.99 -31.24
N GLN A 454 -1.27 14.70 -31.31
CA GLN A 454 -2.13 13.67 -31.90
C GLN A 454 -3.45 13.47 -31.14
N ILE A 455 -3.46 13.58 -29.81
CA ILE A 455 -4.72 13.55 -29.04
C ILE A 455 -5.56 14.78 -29.36
N ILE A 456 -4.93 15.96 -29.35
CA ILE A 456 -5.62 17.23 -29.63
C ILE A 456 -6.22 17.24 -31.04
N ASP A 457 -5.53 16.65 -32.02
CA ASP A 457 -6.04 16.51 -33.39
C ASP A 457 -7.33 15.65 -33.45
N LYS A 458 -7.46 14.65 -32.57
CA LYS A 458 -8.65 13.79 -32.48
C LYS A 458 -9.74 14.41 -31.60
N GLN A 459 -9.36 15.06 -30.50
CA GLN A 459 -10.24 15.59 -29.47
C GLN A 459 -9.72 16.98 -29.03
N PRO A 460 -10.08 18.05 -29.75
CA PRO A 460 -9.48 19.38 -29.56
C PRO A 460 -9.96 20.09 -28.29
N ASP A 461 -11.05 19.62 -27.69
CA ASP A 461 -11.77 20.31 -26.61
C ASP A 461 -11.26 19.96 -25.19
N SER A 462 -10.08 19.32 -25.07
CA SER A 462 -9.53 18.93 -23.77
C SER A 462 -8.57 19.96 -23.17
N ALA A 463 -9.00 20.66 -22.11
CA ALA A 463 -8.18 21.65 -21.43
C ALA A 463 -6.95 21.04 -20.72
N VAL A 464 -7.12 19.86 -20.12
CA VAL A 464 -6.05 19.13 -19.43
C VAL A 464 -4.95 18.72 -20.42
N THR A 465 -5.34 18.22 -21.60
CA THR A 465 -4.38 17.82 -22.64
C THR A 465 -3.54 19.00 -23.14
N HIS A 466 -4.15 20.19 -23.32
CA HIS A 466 -3.43 21.43 -23.67
C HIS A 466 -2.45 21.89 -22.59
N TYR A 467 -2.79 21.71 -21.31
CA TYR A 467 -1.87 21.97 -20.20
C TYR A 467 -0.62 21.09 -20.28
N TYR A 468 -0.78 19.77 -20.39
CA TYR A 468 0.36 18.85 -20.43
C TYR A 468 1.20 19.00 -21.71
N LEU A 469 0.59 19.37 -22.85
CA LEU A 469 1.32 19.80 -24.04
C LEU A 469 2.18 21.04 -23.74
N GLY A 470 1.60 22.05 -23.10
CA GLY A 470 2.32 23.24 -22.65
C GLY A 470 3.48 22.89 -21.72
N THR A 471 3.30 21.94 -20.79
CA THR A 471 4.35 21.52 -19.87
C THR A 471 5.50 20.84 -20.62
N ALA A 472 5.20 19.92 -21.56
CA ALA A 472 6.20 19.27 -22.41
C ALA A 472 7.01 20.26 -23.26
N LEU A 473 6.34 21.29 -23.79
CA LEU A 473 6.97 22.37 -24.56
C LEU A 473 7.84 23.27 -23.67
N SER A 474 7.38 23.57 -22.46
CA SER A 474 8.12 24.41 -21.51
C SER A 474 9.44 23.75 -21.07
N CYS A 475 9.45 22.44 -20.83
CA CYS A 475 10.68 21.70 -20.55
C CYS A 475 11.67 21.79 -21.72
N GLN A 476 11.19 21.76 -22.97
CA GLN A 476 12.02 21.96 -24.18
C GLN A 476 12.45 23.42 -24.41
N GLN A 477 12.10 24.35 -23.51
CA GLN A 477 12.36 25.79 -23.63
C GLN A 477 11.66 26.45 -24.84
N LEU A 478 10.60 25.84 -25.36
CA LEU A 478 9.75 26.39 -26.43
C LEU A 478 8.64 27.26 -25.82
N TRP A 479 9.04 28.36 -25.19
CA TRP A 479 8.17 29.17 -24.33
C TRP A 479 6.97 29.82 -25.05
N GLU A 480 7.12 30.24 -26.31
CA GLU A 480 6.03 30.83 -27.10
C GLU A 480 4.95 29.79 -27.43
N GLU A 481 5.35 28.59 -27.86
CA GLU A 481 4.42 27.50 -28.15
C GLU A 481 3.75 27.01 -26.86
N ALA A 482 4.49 26.92 -25.75
CA ALA A 482 3.93 26.58 -24.45
C ALA A 482 2.85 27.58 -24.00
N ALA A 483 3.11 28.89 -24.14
CA ALA A 483 2.14 29.93 -23.82
C ALA A 483 0.89 29.86 -24.71
N LEU A 484 1.04 29.52 -26.00
CA LEU A 484 -0.08 29.34 -26.93
C LEU A 484 -0.96 28.16 -26.51
N SER A 485 -0.35 27.00 -26.20
CA SER A 485 -1.08 25.82 -25.71
C SER A 485 -1.83 26.12 -24.40
N CYS A 486 -1.20 26.80 -23.44
CA CYS A 486 -1.88 27.19 -22.20
C CYS A 486 -3.08 28.11 -22.45
N ARG A 487 -2.97 29.09 -23.36
CA ARG A 487 -4.11 29.95 -23.72
C ARG A 487 -5.26 29.13 -24.29
N ARG A 488 -4.95 28.16 -25.16
CA ARG A 488 -5.97 27.27 -25.72
C ARG A 488 -6.64 26.40 -24.65
N GLY A 489 -5.88 25.89 -23.68
CA GLY A 489 -6.43 25.19 -22.53
C GLY A 489 -7.35 26.06 -21.67
N ILE A 490 -6.97 27.33 -21.45
CA ILE A 490 -7.79 28.32 -20.72
C ILE A 490 -9.07 28.67 -21.46
N GLU A 491 -9.05 28.78 -22.79
CA GLU A 491 -10.26 29.01 -23.60
C GLU A 491 -11.29 27.88 -23.43
N LEU A 492 -10.82 26.64 -23.29
CA LEU A 492 -11.67 25.46 -23.14
C LEU A 492 -12.18 25.30 -21.70
N ASN A 493 -11.31 25.50 -20.72
CA ASN A 493 -11.67 25.49 -19.32
C ASN A 493 -11.04 26.68 -18.57
N PRO A 494 -11.76 27.81 -18.46
CA PRO A 494 -11.25 29.00 -17.79
C PRO A 494 -10.92 28.81 -16.31
N SER A 495 -11.52 27.84 -15.63
CA SER A 495 -11.33 27.59 -14.21
C SER A 495 -10.15 26.67 -13.88
N TYR A 496 -9.47 26.13 -14.91
CA TYR A 496 -8.37 25.20 -14.70
C TYR A 496 -7.09 25.92 -14.24
N PHE A 497 -6.87 25.92 -12.93
CA PHE A 497 -5.78 26.61 -12.23
C PHE A 497 -4.39 26.38 -12.85
N TRP A 498 -4.03 25.13 -13.16
CA TRP A 498 -2.69 24.76 -13.61
C TRP A 498 -2.31 25.37 -14.96
N SER A 499 -3.28 25.61 -15.85
CA SER A 499 -3.02 26.28 -17.14
C SER A 499 -2.67 27.75 -16.97
N HIS A 500 -3.33 28.47 -16.04
CA HIS A 500 -2.99 29.87 -15.75
C HIS A 500 -1.62 29.99 -15.08
N LEU A 501 -1.30 29.07 -14.17
CA LEU A 501 0.02 29.02 -13.52
C LEU A 501 1.14 28.82 -14.55
N LEU A 502 0.99 27.83 -15.44
CA LEU A 502 1.99 27.53 -16.48
C LEU A 502 2.08 28.63 -17.54
N LEU A 503 0.96 29.29 -17.86
CA LEU A 503 0.99 30.48 -18.73
C LEU A 503 1.84 31.58 -18.10
N GLY A 504 1.66 31.84 -16.79
CA GLY A 504 2.45 32.82 -16.05
C GLY A 504 3.95 32.50 -16.06
N THR A 505 4.34 31.22 -15.87
CA THR A 505 5.75 30.82 -15.90
C THR A 505 6.36 30.94 -17.30
N ALA A 506 5.64 30.53 -18.35
CA ALA A 506 6.10 30.67 -19.73
C ALA A 506 6.26 32.15 -20.12
N LEU A 507 5.31 33.01 -19.75
CA LEU A 507 5.39 34.46 -20.00
C LEU A 507 6.51 35.14 -19.20
N THR A 508 6.89 34.60 -18.04
CA THR A 508 8.01 35.10 -17.23
C THR A 508 9.33 34.93 -17.98
N GLN A 509 9.53 33.78 -18.64
CA GLN A 509 10.72 33.53 -19.46
C GLN A 509 10.75 34.38 -20.74
N LEU A 510 9.58 34.82 -21.22
CA LEU A 510 9.43 35.74 -22.35
C LEU A 510 9.50 37.23 -21.93
N GLU A 511 9.71 37.51 -20.64
CA GLU A 511 9.78 38.86 -20.06
C GLU A 511 8.54 39.75 -20.34
N LYS A 512 7.36 39.13 -20.52
CA LYS A 512 6.09 39.85 -20.77
C LYS A 512 5.37 40.19 -19.47
N TRP A 513 6.00 41.02 -18.64
CA TRP A 513 5.64 41.21 -17.22
C TRP A 513 4.20 41.64 -16.94
N GLU A 514 3.57 42.47 -17.79
CA GLU A 514 2.15 42.85 -17.63
C GLU A 514 1.21 41.64 -17.81
N GLU A 515 1.48 40.80 -18.81
CA GLU A 515 0.71 39.59 -19.07
C GLU A 515 0.96 38.51 -18.01
N VAL A 516 2.19 38.43 -17.47
CA VAL A 516 2.54 37.57 -16.33
C VAL A 516 1.69 37.91 -15.11
N ALA A 517 1.62 39.20 -14.75
CA ALA A 517 0.83 39.65 -13.61
C ALA A 517 -0.66 39.34 -13.80
N ALA A 518 -1.19 39.52 -15.02
CA ALA A 518 -2.57 39.16 -15.34
C ALA A 518 -2.82 37.65 -15.17
N ALA A 519 -1.95 36.79 -15.72
CA ALA A 519 -2.09 35.34 -15.64
C ALA A 519 -2.10 34.84 -14.18
N TYR A 520 -1.20 35.33 -13.33
CA TYR A 520 -1.19 34.95 -11.92
C TYR A 520 -2.39 35.50 -11.13
N ARG A 521 -2.88 36.71 -11.43
CA ARG A 521 -4.14 37.22 -10.84
C ARG A 521 -5.33 36.32 -11.16
N TYR A 522 -5.42 35.82 -12.41
CA TYR A 522 -6.46 34.87 -12.79
C TYR A 522 -6.30 33.52 -12.08
N ALA A 523 -5.08 32.98 -11.97
CA ALA A 523 -4.84 31.74 -11.24
C ALA A 523 -5.29 31.82 -9.77
N ILE A 524 -5.03 32.97 -9.12
CA ILE A 524 -5.40 33.23 -7.72
C ILE A 524 -6.92 33.16 -7.50
N ASN A 525 -7.73 33.61 -8.46
CA ASN A 525 -9.20 33.57 -8.31
C ASN A 525 -9.75 32.13 -8.17
N PHE A 526 -9.06 31.15 -8.75
CA PHE A 526 -9.51 29.75 -8.75
C PHE A 526 -8.88 28.91 -7.64
N ASN A 527 -7.63 29.17 -7.29
CA ASN A 527 -6.99 28.54 -6.14
C ASN A 527 -6.32 29.58 -5.25
N PRO A 528 -7.09 30.31 -4.43
CA PRO A 528 -6.55 31.33 -3.54
C PRO A 528 -5.76 30.74 -2.38
N ALA A 529 -5.71 29.42 -2.18
CA ALA A 529 -4.97 28.80 -1.07
C ALA A 529 -3.49 28.56 -1.39
N PHE A 530 -3.11 28.51 -2.67
CA PHE A 530 -1.74 28.22 -3.09
C PHE A 530 -0.84 29.45 -2.90
N ASP A 531 0.14 29.39 -2.00
CA ASP A 531 0.99 30.54 -1.66
C ASP A 531 1.93 30.94 -2.80
N GLY A 532 2.47 29.96 -3.53
CA GLY A 532 3.44 30.19 -4.61
C GLY A 532 2.94 31.16 -5.70
N THR A 533 1.64 31.15 -6.04
CA THR A 533 1.07 32.09 -7.03
C THR A 533 1.16 33.54 -6.60
N TYR A 534 1.03 33.82 -5.31
CA TYR A 534 1.15 35.18 -4.77
C TYR A 534 2.61 35.65 -4.79
N SER A 535 3.57 34.77 -4.50
CA SER A 535 5.00 35.06 -4.63
C SER A 535 5.39 35.32 -6.10
N TYR A 536 4.91 34.51 -7.04
CA TYR A 536 5.16 34.73 -8.47
C TYR A 536 4.52 36.03 -8.99
N LEU A 537 3.30 36.36 -8.54
CA LEU A 537 2.67 37.65 -8.83
C LEU A 537 3.48 38.81 -8.26
N GLY A 538 3.92 38.72 -7.00
CA GLY A 538 4.77 39.72 -6.37
C GLY A 538 6.07 39.95 -7.15
N ASN A 539 6.68 38.88 -7.67
CA ASN A 539 7.89 38.98 -8.49
C ASN A 539 7.65 39.71 -9.81
N ALA A 540 6.52 39.45 -10.47
CA ALA A 540 6.15 40.15 -11.70
C ALA A 540 5.89 41.65 -11.45
N LEU A 541 5.16 41.98 -10.37
CA LEU A 541 4.88 43.38 -9.96
C LEU A 541 6.16 44.12 -9.55
N LYS A 542 7.10 43.42 -8.88
CA LYS A 542 8.44 43.93 -8.56
C LYS A 542 9.17 44.36 -9.84
N LYS A 543 9.14 43.55 -10.90
CA LYS A 543 9.75 43.88 -12.20
C LYS A 543 9.06 45.04 -12.93
N LEU A 544 7.75 45.20 -12.74
CA LEU A 544 6.98 46.35 -13.24
C LEU A 544 7.17 47.62 -12.40
N SER A 545 7.98 47.58 -11.33
CA SER A 545 8.14 48.68 -10.36
C SER A 545 6.81 49.11 -9.70
N GLN A 546 5.85 48.19 -9.59
CA GLN A 546 4.58 48.38 -8.89
C GLN A 546 4.72 47.91 -7.43
N TRP A 547 5.50 48.65 -6.66
CA TRP A 547 6.00 48.22 -5.35
C TRP A 547 4.91 48.00 -4.31
N GLU A 548 3.89 48.86 -4.23
CA GLU A 548 2.79 48.72 -3.27
C GLU A 548 1.93 47.48 -3.55
N GLU A 549 1.65 47.17 -4.82
CA GLU A 549 0.91 45.97 -5.18
C GLU A 549 1.76 44.71 -4.99
N ALA A 550 3.07 44.79 -5.25
CA ALA A 550 4.00 43.70 -4.97
C ALA A 550 4.03 43.36 -3.47
N ILE A 551 4.09 44.39 -2.60
CA ILE A 551 4.01 44.24 -1.14
C ILE A 551 2.73 43.51 -0.74
N ALA A 552 1.57 43.92 -1.28
CA ALA A 552 0.29 43.26 -0.99
C ALA A 552 0.30 41.77 -1.42
N ALA A 553 0.83 41.47 -2.61
CA ALA A 553 0.93 40.10 -3.11
C ALA A 553 1.84 39.23 -2.21
N TYR A 554 3.04 39.69 -1.86
CA TYR A 554 3.91 38.93 -0.96
C TYR A 554 3.33 38.77 0.45
N SER A 555 2.63 39.79 0.95
CA SER A 555 1.96 39.71 2.27
C SER A 555 0.89 38.63 2.27
N CYS A 556 0.08 38.54 1.20
CA CYS A 556 -0.87 37.45 1.01
C CYS A 556 -0.20 36.07 0.89
N ALA A 557 0.98 35.98 0.27
CA ALA A 557 1.75 34.72 0.22
C ALA A 557 2.16 34.26 1.64
N ILE A 558 2.67 35.20 2.45
CA ILE A 558 3.12 34.96 3.82
C ILE A 558 1.96 34.57 4.76
N GLU A 559 0.79 35.20 4.62
CA GLU A 559 -0.41 34.82 5.40
C GLU A 559 -0.80 33.35 5.22
N ARG A 560 -0.55 32.79 4.03
CA ARG A 560 -0.86 31.40 3.70
C ARG A 560 0.25 30.45 4.09
N ASN A 561 1.49 30.88 3.84
CA ASN A 561 2.69 30.12 4.18
C ASN A 561 3.69 31.03 4.89
N ALA A 562 3.62 31.04 6.23
CA ALA A 562 4.50 31.84 7.08
C ALA A 562 5.97 31.40 7.03
N ASN A 563 6.28 30.33 6.31
CA ASN A 563 7.64 29.82 6.10
C ASN A 563 8.16 30.07 4.67
N ASN A 564 7.43 30.83 3.83
CA ASN A 564 7.85 31.12 2.46
C ASN A 564 8.96 32.19 2.43
N ILE A 565 10.22 31.74 2.30
CA ILE A 565 11.41 32.59 2.32
C ILE A 565 11.41 33.57 1.13
N ASP A 566 11.13 33.08 -0.09
CA ASP A 566 11.09 33.89 -1.31
C ASP A 566 10.10 35.05 -1.22
N ALA A 567 8.97 34.84 -0.55
CA ALA A 567 7.97 35.88 -0.31
C ALA A 567 8.47 36.96 0.65
N TYR A 568 9.11 36.58 1.75
CA TYR A 568 9.72 37.54 2.68
C TYR A 568 10.86 38.33 2.03
N GLU A 569 11.65 37.67 1.17
CA GLU A 569 12.72 38.35 0.43
C GLU A 569 12.14 39.38 -0.54
N GLY A 570 11.18 38.96 -1.38
CA GLY A 570 10.50 39.85 -2.32
C GLY A 570 9.77 41.02 -1.63
N LEU A 571 9.14 40.76 -0.48
CA LEU A 571 8.50 41.77 0.36
C LEU A 571 9.52 42.78 0.88
N GLY A 572 10.61 42.31 1.49
CA GLY A 572 11.65 43.16 2.05
C GLY A 572 12.33 44.03 0.99
N VAL A 573 12.62 43.47 -0.20
CA VAL A 573 13.18 44.24 -1.32
C VAL A 573 12.21 45.35 -1.74
N SER A 574 10.92 45.03 -1.87
CA SER A 574 9.90 46.00 -2.30
C SER A 574 9.69 47.11 -1.26
N LEU A 575 9.68 46.77 0.03
CA LEU A 575 9.61 47.73 1.14
C LEU A 575 10.82 48.67 1.17
N LEU A 576 12.02 48.14 0.91
CA LEU A 576 13.24 48.91 0.93
C LEU A 576 13.33 49.93 -0.22
N GLN A 577 12.74 49.61 -1.38
CA GLN A 577 12.60 50.55 -2.51
C GLN A 577 11.63 51.69 -2.22
N LEU A 578 10.63 51.47 -1.35
CA LEU A 578 9.73 52.52 -0.83
C LEU A 578 10.26 53.20 0.44
N ASP A 579 11.52 52.98 0.78
CA ASP A 579 12.19 53.54 1.97
C ASP A 579 11.55 53.15 3.32
N ARG A 580 10.80 52.03 3.36
CA ARG A 580 10.22 51.43 4.58
C ARG A 580 11.24 50.49 5.24
N VAL A 581 12.32 51.08 5.72
CA VAL A 581 13.53 50.39 6.18
C VAL A 581 13.27 49.41 7.33
N ASP A 582 12.55 49.85 8.38
CA ASP A 582 12.32 49.02 9.58
C ASP A 582 11.53 47.74 9.26
N GLU A 583 10.58 47.83 8.35
CA GLU A 583 9.75 46.69 7.92
C GLU A 583 10.55 45.72 7.04
N ALA A 584 11.44 46.23 6.19
CA ALA A 584 12.36 45.41 5.41
C ALA A 584 13.34 44.64 6.32
N ILE A 585 13.83 45.27 7.40
CA ILE A 585 14.69 44.61 8.40
C ILE A 585 13.90 43.53 9.16
N SER A 586 12.64 43.78 9.50
CA SER A 586 11.77 42.77 10.12
C SER A 586 11.58 41.54 9.22
N CYS A 587 11.37 41.74 7.91
CA CYS A 587 11.32 40.66 6.94
C CYS A 587 12.63 39.88 6.88
N TYR A 588 13.76 40.60 6.85
CA TYR A 588 15.08 40.00 6.85
C TYR A 588 15.38 39.17 8.12
N ASN A 589 15.01 39.67 9.30
CA ASN A 589 15.13 38.93 10.56
C ASN A 589 14.34 37.60 10.51
N LYS A 590 13.14 37.64 9.91
CA LYS A 590 12.32 36.43 9.74
C LYS A 590 12.94 35.45 8.75
N ILE A 591 13.55 35.92 7.67
CA ILE A 591 14.32 35.08 6.72
C ILE A 591 15.48 34.38 7.44
N VAL A 592 16.29 35.13 8.20
CA VAL A 592 17.42 34.57 8.96
C VAL A 592 16.93 33.48 9.92
N TYR A 593 15.83 33.71 10.64
CA TYR A 593 15.21 32.70 11.50
C TYR A 593 14.77 31.44 10.74
N LEU A 594 14.14 31.59 9.56
CA LEU A 594 13.63 30.47 8.76
C LEU A 594 14.73 29.66 8.06
N GLU A 595 15.79 30.31 7.54
CA GLU A 595 16.94 29.63 6.93
C GLU A 595 17.68 28.74 7.95
N ILE A 596 17.79 29.20 9.20
CA ILE A 596 18.44 28.44 10.26
C ILE A 596 17.62 27.19 10.64
N GLN A 597 16.29 27.23 10.48
CA GLN A 597 15.40 26.09 10.77
C GLN A 597 15.26 25.10 9.61
N SER A 598 15.44 25.53 8.36
CA SER A 598 15.06 24.74 7.17
C SER A 598 16.22 24.01 6.47
N GLU A 599 17.43 24.05 7.04
CA GLU A 599 18.71 23.51 6.51
C GLU A 599 19.16 24.06 5.14
N LYS A 600 18.26 24.58 4.31
CA LYS A 600 18.54 25.32 3.07
C LYS A 600 19.20 26.65 3.41
N SER A 601 20.50 26.78 3.16
CA SER A 601 21.16 28.09 3.13
C SER A 601 21.31 28.54 1.69
N GLU A 602 20.63 29.62 1.32
CA GLU A 602 20.98 30.34 0.10
C GLU A 602 22.06 31.37 0.46
N ASP A 603 23.25 31.20 -0.09
CA ASP A 603 24.41 32.05 0.23
C ASP A 603 24.31 33.48 -0.35
N ASN A 604 23.16 33.87 -0.92
CA ASN A 604 23.11 34.97 -1.87
C ASN A 604 21.81 35.81 -1.90
N LEU A 605 21.20 36.07 -0.72
CA LEU A 605 19.99 36.89 -0.60
C LEU A 605 20.16 38.30 -1.22
N GLU A 606 19.24 38.67 -2.11
CA GLU A 606 19.13 39.98 -2.76
C GLU A 606 18.88 41.08 -1.71
N LEU A 607 18.01 40.80 -0.74
CA LEU A 607 17.66 41.73 0.34
C LEU A 607 18.85 42.05 1.25
N GLU A 608 19.65 41.05 1.61
CA GLU A 608 20.85 41.22 2.45
C GLU A 608 21.83 42.21 1.79
N LYS A 609 22.11 42.02 0.51
CA LYS A 609 23.01 42.89 -0.26
C LYS A 609 22.49 44.32 -0.31
N LEU A 610 21.20 44.51 -0.55
CA LEU A 610 20.59 45.83 -0.63
C LEU A 610 20.60 46.56 0.73
N LEU A 611 20.34 45.86 1.84
CA LEU A 611 20.44 46.42 3.19
C LEU A 611 21.87 46.87 3.51
N ILE A 612 22.87 46.04 3.17
CA ILE A 612 24.29 46.37 3.35
C ILE A 612 24.67 47.57 2.47
N GLN A 613 24.23 47.62 1.21
CA GLN A 613 24.47 48.75 0.30
C GLN A 613 23.86 50.06 0.81
N LYS A 614 22.72 50.01 1.52
CA LYS A 614 22.10 51.16 2.19
C LYS A 614 22.77 51.56 3.51
N GLY A 615 23.83 50.87 3.93
CA GLY A 615 24.58 51.17 5.16
C GLY A 615 23.95 50.61 6.44
N LEU A 616 23.02 49.65 6.34
CA LEU A 616 22.24 49.10 7.46
C LEU A 616 22.87 47.82 8.06
N LEU A 617 24.19 47.71 7.96
CA LEU A 617 24.93 46.51 8.36
C LEU A 617 24.75 46.15 9.84
N GLU A 618 24.79 47.13 10.75
CA GLU A 618 24.64 46.86 12.18
C GLU A 618 23.30 46.18 12.49
N GLN A 619 22.24 46.58 11.80
CA GLN A 619 20.91 45.98 11.94
C GLN A 619 20.84 44.57 11.34
N VAL A 620 21.57 44.32 10.24
CA VAL A 620 21.75 42.97 9.68
C VAL A 620 22.48 42.06 10.67
N ILE A 621 23.54 42.56 11.33
CA ILE A 621 24.28 41.85 12.38
C ILE A 621 23.37 41.57 13.60
N ASP A 622 22.57 42.56 14.02
CA ASP A 622 21.63 42.42 15.13
C ASP A 622 20.58 41.33 14.87
N CYS A 623 20.12 41.13 13.63
CA CYS A 623 19.21 40.03 13.28
C CYS A 623 19.84 38.65 13.58
N TYR A 624 21.13 38.47 13.28
CA TYR A 624 21.86 37.26 13.61
C TYR A 624 22.05 37.09 15.13
N HIS A 625 22.32 38.19 15.86
CA HIS A 625 22.38 38.15 17.32
C HIS A 625 21.05 37.80 17.99
N GLN A 626 19.94 38.30 17.46
CA GLN A 626 18.61 37.98 17.97
C GLN A 626 18.26 36.51 17.72
N THR A 627 18.57 35.99 16.53
CA THR A 627 18.31 34.59 16.17
C THR A 627 19.21 33.62 16.93
N PHE A 628 20.43 34.03 17.30
CA PHE A 628 21.36 33.26 18.11
C PHE A 628 20.76 32.80 19.45
N ASN A 629 19.96 33.66 20.10
CA ASN A 629 19.35 33.35 21.39
C ASN A 629 18.14 32.39 21.29
N LEU A 630 17.61 32.20 20.08
CA LEU A 630 16.34 31.49 19.84
C LEU A 630 16.53 30.09 19.24
N THR A 631 17.74 29.72 18.82
CA THR A 631 17.99 28.50 18.02
C THR A 631 19.00 27.55 18.66
N ALA A 632 18.80 26.24 18.43
CA ALA A 632 19.69 25.18 18.92
C ALA A 632 20.94 24.98 18.05
N ASP A 633 20.87 25.30 16.75
CA ASP A 633 21.97 25.19 15.77
C ASP A 633 22.94 26.39 15.81
N ARG A 634 23.53 26.60 16.99
CA ARG A 634 24.46 27.70 17.29
C ARG A 634 25.72 27.74 16.40
N PRO A 635 26.30 26.62 15.92
CA PRO A 635 27.47 26.64 15.05
C PRO A 635 27.24 27.35 13.70
N LYS A 636 26.10 27.11 13.04
CA LYS A 636 25.78 27.70 11.72
C LYS A 636 25.60 29.23 11.81
N VAL A 637 24.98 29.70 12.89
CA VAL A 637 24.80 31.14 13.19
C VAL A 637 26.15 31.81 13.46
N TYR A 638 27.02 31.17 14.25
CA TYR A 638 28.37 31.70 14.51
C TYR A 638 29.20 31.83 13.24
N TYR A 639 29.12 30.87 12.32
CA TYR A 639 29.88 30.90 11.06
C TYR A 639 29.42 32.03 10.13
N LYS A 640 28.11 32.13 9.83
CA LYS A 640 27.57 33.19 8.95
C LYS A 640 27.86 34.60 9.52
N LEU A 641 27.67 34.79 10.83
CA LEU A 641 27.99 36.04 11.50
C LEU A 641 29.49 36.37 11.41
N SER A 642 30.37 35.39 11.61
CA SER A 642 31.83 35.59 11.49
C SER A 642 32.24 36.01 10.08
N MET A 643 31.63 35.44 9.05
CA MET A 643 31.88 35.82 7.65
C MET A 643 31.46 37.25 7.35
N LEU A 644 30.32 37.70 7.88
CA LEU A 644 29.84 39.08 7.73
C LEU A 644 30.76 40.08 8.43
N LEU A 645 31.17 39.77 9.67
CA LEU A 645 32.13 40.58 10.43
C LEU A 645 33.50 40.63 9.73
N ALA A 646 33.96 39.51 9.16
CA ALA A 646 35.23 39.45 8.43
C ALA A 646 35.19 40.27 7.13
N ARG A 647 34.09 40.22 6.36
CA ARG A 647 33.90 41.03 5.13
C ARG A 647 33.95 42.53 5.41
N GLN A 648 33.71 42.94 6.65
CA GLN A 648 33.71 44.33 7.12
C GLN A 648 35.01 44.76 7.80
N GLY A 649 36.00 43.85 7.89
CA GLY A 649 37.29 44.14 8.50
C GLY A 649 37.30 44.05 10.03
N LEU A 650 36.20 43.61 10.67
CA LEU A 650 36.13 43.32 12.11
C LEU A 650 36.72 41.94 12.41
N LEU A 651 38.01 41.78 12.10
CA LEU A 651 38.70 40.50 12.08
C LEU A 651 38.83 39.85 13.47
N GLU A 652 38.95 40.65 14.54
CA GLU A 652 39.07 40.14 15.91
C GLU A 652 37.74 39.55 16.44
N GLU A 653 36.62 40.21 16.16
CA GLU A 653 35.30 39.70 16.52
C GLU A 653 34.93 38.47 15.68
N ALA A 654 35.21 38.51 14.38
CA ALA A 654 35.07 37.36 13.49
C ALA A 654 35.88 36.16 13.99
N ALA A 655 37.15 36.35 14.36
CA ALA A 655 37.99 35.29 14.90
C ALA A 655 37.45 34.71 16.22
N THR A 656 36.88 35.55 17.07
CA THR A 656 36.26 35.13 18.34
C THR A 656 35.05 34.23 18.10
N TYR A 657 34.20 34.58 17.14
CA TYR A 657 33.02 33.77 16.80
C TYR A 657 33.39 32.49 16.01
N PHE A 658 34.43 32.52 15.17
CA PHE A 658 35.01 31.30 14.56
C PHE A 658 35.53 30.32 15.61
N GLN A 659 36.25 30.80 16.63
CA GLN A 659 36.73 29.95 17.72
C GLN A 659 35.58 29.33 18.52
N LYS A 660 34.52 30.10 18.80
CA LYS A 660 33.33 29.58 19.49
C LYS A 660 32.59 28.52 18.69
N ALA A 661 32.55 28.63 17.36
CA ALA A 661 31.98 27.59 16.49
C ALA A 661 32.77 26.27 16.58
N SER A 662 34.10 26.34 16.72
CA SER A 662 34.99 25.17 16.76
C SER A 662 35.03 24.37 18.08
N GLN A 663 34.43 24.89 19.16
CA GLN A 663 34.50 24.32 20.52
C GLN A 663 33.22 23.60 20.98
N ILE A 664 32.16 23.57 20.17
CA ILE A 664 30.90 22.91 20.49
C ILE A 664 31.00 21.43 20.06
N PRO A 665 30.61 20.45 20.90
CA PRO A 665 30.71 19.02 20.56
C PRO A 665 30.03 18.72 19.24
N HIS A 666 30.66 17.84 18.44
CA HIS A 666 30.14 17.38 17.16
C HIS A 666 28.67 17.03 17.26
N SER A 667 27.92 17.48 16.26
CA SER A 667 26.53 17.09 16.20
C SER A 667 26.48 15.63 15.80
N GLU A 668 25.60 14.85 16.42
CA GLU A 668 25.28 13.50 15.96
C GLU A 668 24.83 13.48 14.48
N VAL A 669 24.38 14.63 13.98
CA VAL A 669 24.07 14.90 12.57
C VAL A 669 25.29 14.71 11.67
N ASP A 670 26.52 14.96 12.15
CA ASP A 670 27.75 14.74 11.36
C ASP A 670 27.97 13.26 11.05
N TYR A 671 27.61 12.35 11.96
CA TYR A 671 27.73 10.90 11.74
C TYR A 671 26.76 10.43 10.65
N GLU A 672 25.52 10.91 10.68
CA GLU A 672 24.51 10.59 9.67
C GLU A 672 24.85 11.22 8.31
N ASN A 673 25.40 12.43 8.29
CA ASN A 673 25.84 13.08 7.06
C ASN A 673 26.99 12.32 6.39
N ILE A 674 28.00 11.93 7.17
CA ILE A 674 29.12 11.11 6.66
C ILE A 674 28.60 9.73 6.21
N TRP A 675 27.72 9.10 6.99
CA TRP A 675 27.12 7.82 6.63
C TRP A 675 26.31 7.90 5.34
N THR A 676 25.44 8.91 5.21
CA THR A 676 24.65 9.18 4.02
C THR A 676 25.55 9.42 2.82
N TYR A 677 26.60 10.22 2.98
CA TYR A 677 27.57 10.52 1.95
C TYR A 677 28.26 9.27 1.39
N LEU A 678 28.78 8.40 2.25
CA LEU A 678 29.46 7.16 1.84
C LEU A 678 28.54 6.20 1.08
N ASN A 679 27.23 6.39 1.18
CA ASN A 679 26.19 5.58 0.54
C ASN A 679 25.52 6.23 -0.68
N GLN A 680 26.01 7.38 -1.16
CA GLN A 680 25.53 7.99 -2.40
C GLN A 680 26.06 7.25 -3.64
N LYS A 681 25.23 7.20 -4.69
CA LYS A 681 25.59 6.62 -6.01
C LYS A 681 26.45 7.56 -6.85
N LYS A 682 26.21 8.87 -6.78
CA LYS A 682 26.99 9.92 -7.46
C LYS A 682 27.80 10.67 -6.41
N TRP A 683 29.10 10.77 -6.65
CA TRP A 683 30.02 11.50 -5.76
C TRP A 683 29.76 12.99 -5.85
N VAL A 684 29.27 13.57 -4.75
CA VAL A 684 29.34 15.02 -4.51
C VAL A 684 30.62 15.29 -3.73
N GLU A 685 31.37 16.36 -4.00
CA GLU A 685 32.50 16.69 -3.13
C GLU A 685 31.97 17.20 -1.78
N LEU A 686 32.13 16.40 -0.71
CA LEU A 686 32.06 16.99 0.63
C LEU A 686 33.27 17.90 0.80
N PRO A 687 33.10 19.14 1.27
CA PRO A 687 34.23 19.99 1.60
C PRO A 687 35.00 19.33 2.76
N ASP A 688 36.21 18.85 2.50
CA ASP A 688 37.05 18.17 3.51
C ASP A 688 37.32 19.07 4.73
N SER A 689 37.09 20.38 4.63
CA SER A 689 37.19 21.36 5.73
C SER A 689 36.02 21.36 6.72
N TYR A 690 34.89 20.71 6.41
CA TYR A 690 33.67 20.76 7.22
C TYR A 690 33.57 19.61 8.24
N TYR A 691 34.20 18.47 7.95
CA TYR A 691 34.11 17.27 8.79
C TYR A 691 35.43 16.97 9.52
N PRO A 692 35.38 16.48 10.77
CA PRO A 692 36.58 16.17 11.54
C PRO A 692 37.39 15.02 10.92
N THR A 693 38.72 15.14 11.00
CA THR A 693 39.68 14.12 10.51
C THR A 693 39.87 12.95 11.46
N LYS A 694 39.46 13.09 12.73
CA LYS A 694 39.56 12.04 13.75
C LYS A 694 38.24 11.91 14.49
N ILE A 695 37.53 10.81 14.24
CA ILE A 695 36.26 10.48 14.89
C ILE A 695 36.45 9.19 15.69
N LYS A 696 36.17 9.22 16.99
CA LYS A 696 36.30 8.04 17.85
C LYS A 696 35.24 6.99 17.53
N CYS A 697 35.68 5.80 17.17
CA CYS A 697 34.82 4.69 16.77
C CYS A 697 33.76 4.34 17.83
N GLU A 698 34.15 4.34 19.11
CA GLU A 698 33.29 3.96 20.22
C GLU A 698 32.10 4.92 20.39
N LEU A 699 32.30 6.20 20.06
CA LEU A 699 31.23 7.21 20.12
C LEU A 699 30.23 7.04 18.98
N VAL A 700 30.70 6.71 17.78
CA VAL A 700 29.85 6.47 16.61
C VAL A 700 29.10 5.15 16.76
N GLU A 701 29.74 4.11 17.28
CA GLU A 701 29.09 2.83 17.57
C GLU A 701 28.01 2.99 18.64
N ALA A 702 28.30 3.74 19.73
CA ALA A 702 27.30 4.07 20.75
C ALA A 702 26.12 4.87 20.18
N TYR A 703 26.38 5.76 19.22
CA TYR A 703 25.35 6.52 18.52
C TYR A 703 24.44 5.59 17.70
N PHE A 704 24.98 4.81 16.76
CA PHE A 704 24.15 3.93 15.93
C PHE A 704 23.47 2.81 16.72
N ASN A 705 24.06 2.35 17.81
CA ASN A 705 23.39 1.44 18.76
C ASN A 705 22.13 2.04 19.39
N ARG A 706 22.06 3.37 19.52
CA ARG A 706 20.88 4.08 20.04
C ARG A 706 19.91 4.50 18.94
N THR A 707 20.40 4.88 17.76
CA THR A 707 19.58 5.52 16.72
C THR A 707 19.12 4.61 15.60
N SER A 708 19.91 3.59 15.23
CA SER A 708 19.56 2.74 14.09
C SER A 708 18.41 1.79 14.44
N GLN A 709 17.36 1.80 13.62
CA GLN A 709 16.20 0.93 13.77
C GLN A 709 16.09 0.03 12.55
N TYR A 710 16.63 -1.18 12.67
CA TYR A 710 16.65 -2.12 11.56
C TYR A 710 15.34 -2.89 11.44
N LYS A 711 14.73 -2.91 10.25
CA LYS A 711 13.82 -4.01 9.90
C LYS A 711 14.66 -5.21 9.52
N ILE A 712 14.42 -6.35 10.16
CA ILE A 712 15.15 -7.59 9.88
C ILE A 712 14.19 -8.61 9.26
N ILE A 713 14.42 -8.95 8.00
CA ILE A 713 13.60 -9.92 7.27
C ILE A 713 14.39 -11.20 7.08
N ASN A 714 13.82 -12.34 7.48
CA ASN A 714 14.44 -13.64 7.28
C ASN A 714 13.80 -14.36 6.09
N MET A 715 14.56 -14.53 5.01
CA MET A 715 14.10 -15.16 3.77
C MET A 715 13.63 -16.62 3.93
N ARG A 716 13.95 -17.28 5.06
CA ARG A 716 13.45 -18.64 5.37
C ARG A 716 12.07 -18.66 6.00
N TYR A 717 11.71 -17.58 6.70
CA TYR A 717 10.49 -17.46 7.48
C TYR A 717 9.77 -16.18 7.08
N LEU A 718 9.56 -16.01 5.78
CA LEU A 718 8.90 -14.83 5.24
C LEU A 718 7.44 -14.84 5.67
N SER A 719 7.07 -13.85 6.46
CA SER A 719 5.67 -13.53 6.70
C SER A 719 5.10 -12.81 5.49
N GLU A 720 3.79 -12.86 5.31
CA GLU A 720 3.09 -12.10 4.26
C GLU A 720 3.40 -10.59 4.33
N PRO A 721 3.42 -9.94 5.52
CA PRO A 721 3.89 -8.55 5.65
C PRO A 721 5.35 -8.31 5.23
N ASP A 722 6.24 -9.29 5.39
CA ASP A 722 7.64 -9.15 4.96
C ASP A 722 7.77 -9.24 3.44
N MET A 723 6.96 -10.07 2.79
CA MET A 723 6.94 -10.17 1.33
C MET A 723 6.38 -8.90 0.69
N ILE A 724 5.26 -8.39 1.23
CA ILE A 724 4.68 -7.11 0.81
C ILE A 724 5.70 -5.98 0.98
N PHE A 725 6.36 -5.90 2.15
CA PHE A 725 7.36 -4.85 2.39
C PHE A 725 8.55 -4.91 1.42
N LEU A 726 9.06 -6.11 1.11
CA LEU A 726 10.14 -6.26 0.14
C LEU A 726 9.69 -5.78 -1.25
N GLU A 727 8.49 -6.15 -1.66
CA GLU A 727 7.91 -5.74 -2.95
C GLU A 727 7.66 -4.23 -3.03
N GLU A 728 7.03 -3.62 -2.01
CA GLU A 728 6.83 -2.17 -1.91
C GLU A 728 8.15 -1.38 -1.89
N SER A 729 9.19 -1.95 -1.29
CA SER A 729 10.54 -1.37 -1.28
C SER A 729 11.28 -1.54 -2.63
N GLY A 730 10.65 -2.17 -3.63
CA GLY A 730 11.23 -2.44 -4.94
C GLY A 730 12.30 -3.54 -4.94
N LEU A 731 12.34 -4.38 -3.91
CA LEU A 731 13.28 -5.50 -3.78
C LEU A 731 12.63 -6.78 -4.30
N SER A 732 13.19 -7.34 -5.38
CA SER A 732 12.66 -8.57 -5.95
C SER A 732 13.03 -9.79 -5.11
N LEU A 733 12.01 -10.51 -4.64
CA LEU A 733 12.18 -11.79 -3.93
C LEU A 733 12.96 -12.80 -4.80
N PHE A 734 12.73 -12.79 -6.12
CA PHE A 734 13.45 -13.64 -7.07
C PHE A 734 14.95 -13.28 -7.11
N HIS A 735 15.29 -12.00 -7.25
CA HIS A 735 16.70 -11.56 -7.22
C HIS A 735 17.35 -11.89 -5.88
N MET A 736 16.67 -11.68 -4.75
CA MET A 736 17.17 -12.03 -3.42
C MET A 736 17.45 -13.54 -3.27
N LYS A 737 16.55 -14.38 -3.80
CA LYS A 737 16.77 -15.84 -3.87
C LYS A 737 17.97 -16.17 -4.75
N LEU A 738 18.13 -15.50 -5.89
CA LEU A 738 19.24 -15.70 -6.83
C LEU A 738 20.59 -15.27 -6.24
N ILE A 739 20.64 -14.18 -5.47
CA ILE A 739 21.83 -13.75 -4.73
C ILE A 739 22.26 -14.83 -3.72
N GLY A 740 21.31 -15.48 -3.07
CA GLY A 740 21.56 -16.60 -2.15
C GLY A 740 21.96 -17.92 -2.82
N GLN A 741 21.96 -17.99 -4.16
CA GLN A 741 22.47 -19.15 -4.90
C GLN A 741 23.99 -19.05 -5.09
N ASP A 742 24.63 -20.20 -5.08
CA ASP A 742 26.07 -20.35 -5.28
C ASP A 742 26.31 -21.50 -6.24
N ASP A 743 26.52 -21.16 -7.52
CA ASP A 743 26.66 -22.10 -8.62
C ASP A 743 27.72 -21.59 -9.61
N ILE A 744 28.54 -22.51 -10.12
CA ILE A 744 29.66 -22.15 -10.99
C ILE A 744 29.19 -21.60 -12.34
N ALA A 745 28.11 -22.15 -12.92
CA ALA A 745 27.58 -21.64 -14.17
C ALA A 745 26.98 -20.24 -13.95
N LEU A 746 26.36 -20.00 -12.79
CA LEU A 746 25.85 -18.69 -12.42
C LEU A 746 26.99 -17.66 -12.26
N GLU A 747 28.08 -18.00 -11.57
CA GLU A 747 29.24 -17.11 -11.42
C GLU A 747 29.95 -16.88 -12.78
N GLU A 748 30.05 -17.89 -13.65
CA GLU A 748 30.54 -17.72 -15.03
C GLU A 748 29.62 -16.81 -15.86
N ILE A 749 28.30 -16.94 -15.75
CA ILE A 749 27.35 -16.01 -16.38
C ILE A 749 27.61 -14.58 -15.91
N TYR A 750 27.83 -14.39 -14.61
CA TYR A 750 28.10 -13.07 -14.05
C TYR A 750 29.43 -12.47 -14.53
N ILE A 751 30.49 -13.27 -14.60
CA ILE A 751 31.79 -12.79 -15.08
C ILE A 751 31.69 -12.39 -16.56
N ASN A 752 31.06 -13.25 -17.37
CA ASN A 752 30.95 -13.07 -18.81
C ASN A 752 29.96 -11.97 -19.22
N SER A 753 29.18 -11.41 -18.30
CA SER A 753 28.33 -10.24 -18.60
C SER A 753 29.12 -8.93 -18.73
N PHE A 754 30.40 -8.90 -18.34
CA PHE A 754 31.23 -7.69 -18.38
C PHE A 754 32.23 -7.63 -19.54
N ASP A 755 32.47 -8.74 -20.26
CA ASP A 755 33.41 -8.77 -21.38
C ASP A 755 32.95 -9.74 -22.47
N CYS A 756 32.54 -9.23 -23.64
CA CYS A 756 31.95 -10.04 -24.72
C CYS A 756 32.98 -10.63 -25.70
N PHE A 757 34.25 -10.25 -25.57
CA PHE A 757 35.32 -10.67 -26.49
C PHE A 757 36.15 -11.84 -25.96
N GLN A 758 36.01 -12.18 -24.68
CA GLN A 758 36.72 -13.29 -24.06
C GLN A 758 35.80 -14.00 -23.07
N SER A 759 35.35 -15.21 -23.40
CA SER A 759 34.64 -16.04 -22.43
C SER A 759 35.64 -16.48 -21.36
N ILE A 760 35.53 -15.88 -20.18
CA ILE A 760 36.26 -16.29 -19.00
C ILE A 760 35.51 -17.48 -18.42
N GLN A 761 36.13 -18.65 -18.51
CA GLN A 761 35.73 -19.81 -17.73
C GLN A 761 36.49 -19.74 -16.41
N LEU A 762 35.76 -19.91 -15.31
CA LEU A 762 36.42 -20.15 -14.04
C LEU A 762 37.27 -21.41 -14.18
N SER A 763 38.36 -21.54 -13.43
CA SER A 763 39.10 -22.79 -13.45
C SER A 763 38.12 -23.94 -13.20
N LYS A 764 38.21 -25.01 -13.99
CA LYS A 764 37.32 -26.18 -13.90
C LYS A 764 37.58 -26.92 -12.60
N ILE A 765 37.18 -26.30 -11.50
CA ILE A 765 37.25 -26.86 -10.18
C ILE A 765 36.07 -27.80 -10.06
N ILE A 766 36.33 -29.06 -10.40
CA ILE A 766 35.44 -30.14 -10.02
C ILE A 766 35.86 -30.49 -8.58
N PRO A 767 34.96 -30.45 -7.59
CA PRO A 767 35.22 -31.14 -6.34
C PRO A 767 35.47 -32.60 -6.72
N LYS A 768 36.74 -33.04 -6.67
CA LYS A 768 37.18 -34.34 -7.18
C LYS A 768 36.55 -35.53 -6.47
N THR A 769 35.77 -35.30 -5.42
CA THR A 769 35.06 -36.31 -4.65
C THR A 769 33.78 -35.70 -4.10
N THR A 770 32.64 -36.31 -4.43
CA THR A 770 31.37 -36.04 -3.74
C THR A 770 31.34 -36.84 -2.43
N LEU A 771 30.63 -36.35 -1.40
CA LEU A 771 30.48 -37.10 -0.13
C LEU A 771 29.84 -38.48 -0.39
N LYS A 772 29.10 -38.58 -1.49
CA LYS A 772 28.52 -39.79 -2.05
C LYS A 772 29.55 -40.84 -2.49
N GLU A 773 30.71 -40.44 -3.01
CA GLU A 773 31.77 -41.36 -3.47
C GLU A 773 32.52 -42.05 -2.33
N ILE A 774 32.48 -41.48 -1.12
CA ILE A 774 33.03 -42.08 0.11
C ILE A 774 31.96 -42.76 0.98
N GLY A 775 30.76 -43.04 0.42
CA GLY A 775 29.73 -43.87 1.04
C GLY A 775 28.82 -43.16 2.05
N ILE A 776 28.84 -41.83 2.10
CA ILE A 776 27.96 -41.04 2.98
C ILE A 776 26.73 -40.59 2.18
N ASP A 777 25.66 -41.39 2.20
CA ASP A 777 24.41 -41.13 1.47
C ASP A 777 23.46 -40.28 2.34
N TRP A 778 23.62 -38.95 2.29
CA TRP A 778 22.83 -38.02 3.11
C TRP A 778 22.27 -36.87 2.28
N GLU A 779 20.95 -36.60 2.39
CA GLU A 779 20.27 -35.39 1.87
C GLU A 779 20.86 -34.05 2.41
N ALA A 780 21.81 -34.12 3.34
CA ALA A 780 22.55 -32.98 3.89
C ALA A 780 23.68 -32.45 2.97
N GLU A 781 24.00 -33.12 1.85
CA GLU A 781 24.90 -32.60 0.80
C GLU A 781 24.39 -31.24 0.26
N ALA A 782 23.08 -30.97 0.34
CA ALA A 782 22.47 -29.71 -0.09
C ALA A 782 22.68 -28.54 0.89
N ASN A 783 22.95 -28.80 2.18
CA ASN A 783 22.90 -27.78 3.23
C ASN A 783 24.25 -27.33 3.81
N PHE A 784 25.34 -28.07 3.62
CA PHE A 784 26.65 -27.67 4.16
C PHE A 784 27.79 -27.75 3.16
N SER A 785 27.68 -28.55 2.09
CA SER A 785 28.66 -28.65 1.00
C SER A 785 28.33 -27.76 -0.22
N ARG A 786 27.64 -26.63 -0.02
CA ARG A 786 27.51 -25.66 -1.13
C ARG A 786 28.91 -25.17 -1.50
N LYS A 787 29.29 -25.44 -2.75
CA LYS A 787 30.55 -24.99 -3.34
C LYS A 787 30.59 -23.48 -3.24
N GLN A 788 31.62 -22.90 -2.63
CA GLN A 788 31.78 -21.46 -2.44
C GLN A 788 32.35 -20.81 -3.71
N ASN A 789 31.66 -20.98 -4.85
CA ASN A 789 32.20 -20.64 -6.17
C ASN A 789 32.43 -19.13 -6.32
N PHE A 790 31.66 -18.30 -5.60
CA PHE A 790 31.88 -16.86 -5.59
C PHE A 790 33.24 -16.47 -4.98
N GLN A 791 33.77 -17.23 -4.01
CA GLN A 791 35.10 -16.98 -3.45
C GLN A 791 36.19 -17.32 -4.45
N GLN A 792 36.01 -18.40 -5.21
CA GLN A 792 36.87 -18.71 -6.35
C GLN A 792 36.84 -17.58 -7.36
N SER A 793 35.66 -17.11 -7.76
CA SER A 793 35.53 -15.97 -8.67
C SER A 793 36.28 -14.75 -8.16
N LEU A 794 36.15 -14.42 -6.87
CA LEU A 794 36.85 -13.30 -6.26
C LEU A 794 38.38 -13.48 -6.29
N VAL A 795 38.91 -14.66 -5.97
CA VAL A 795 40.35 -14.94 -6.05
C VAL A 795 40.84 -14.91 -7.50
N GLU A 796 40.04 -15.37 -8.45
CA GLU A 796 40.45 -15.51 -9.82
C GLU A 796 40.38 -14.22 -10.64
N THR A 797 39.42 -13.34 -10.32
CA THR A 797 39.13 -12.12 -11.06
C THR A 797 39.44 -10.84 -10.28
N GLY A 798 39.54 -10.91 -8.95
CA GLY A 798 39.61 -9.73 -8.07
C GLY A 798 38.26 -9.04 -7.84
N TYR A 799 37.15 -9.65 -8.28
CA TYR A 799 35.80 -9.12 -8.12
C TYR A 799 34.85 -10.17 -7.55
N ILE A 800 33.96 -9.72 -6.67
CA ILE A 800 32.77 -10.47 -6.27
C ILE A 800 31.60 -10.03 -7.16
N TYR A 801 30.79 -10.99 -7.59
CA TYR A 801 29.65 -10.74 -8.47
C TYR A 801 28.34 -11.06 -7.76
N SER A 802 27.32 -10.29 -8.09
CA SER A 802 25.97 -10.50 -7.57
C SER A 802 24.97 -9.78 -8.45
N VAL A 803 23.74 -10.30 -8.49
CA VAL A 803 22.62 -9.59 -9.11
C VAL A 803 22.19 -8.44 -8.21
N CYS A 804 21.78 -7.32 -8.81
CA CYS A 804 21.16 -6.20 -8.12
C CYS A 804 19.78 -6.62 -7.59
N PRO A 805 19.51 -6.52 -6.27
CA PRO A 805 18.20 -6.84 -5.69
C PRO A 805 17.03 -6.11 -6.36
N PHE A 806 17.28 -4.89 -6.84
CA PHE A 806 16.27 -4.02 -7.44
C PHE A 806 16.09 -4.28 -8.95
N SER A 807 17.17 -4.23 -9.73
CA SER A 807 17.08 -4.21 -11.21
C SER A 807 17.28 -5.57 -11.87
N GLY A 808 17.85 -6.56 -11.17
CA GLY A 808 18.25 -7.82 -11.80
C GLY A 808 19.56 -7.74 -12.59
N GLU A 809 20.13 -6.54 -12.74
CA GLU A 809 21.41 -6.34 -13.42
C GLU A 809 22.53 -7.06 -12.67
N VAL A 810 23.42 -7.71 -13.42
CA VAL A 810 24.64 -8.28 -12.83
C VAL A 810 25.58 -7.14 -12.46
N LEU A 811 25.95 -7.07 -11.18
CA LEU A 811 26.90 -6.14 -10.64
C LEU A 811 28.19 -6.88 -10.25
N ARG A 812 29.31 -6.16 -10.33
CA ARG A 812 30.60 -6.60 -9.77
C ARG A 812 31.09 -5.58 -8.77
N SER A 813 31.76 -6.06 -7.73
CA SER A 813 32.41 -5.22 -6.73
C SER A 813 33.82 -5.70 -6.44
N ASN A 814 34.73 -4.76 -6.20
CA ASN A 814 36.03 -5.01 -5.58
C ASN A 814 36.17 -4.27 -4.24
N GLN A 815 35.08 -3.73 -3.70
CA GLN A 815 35.07 -2.96 -2.47
C GLN A 815 34.69 -3.87 -1.31
N SER A 816 35.64 -4.17 -0.44
CA SER A 816 35.46 -5.06 0.72
C SER A 816 35.86 -4.39 2.02
N PHE A 817 35.17 -4.73 3.10
CA PHE A 817 35.46 -4.23 4.43
C PHE A 817 35.50 -5.38 5.42
N TYR A 818 36.61 -5.50 6.15
CA TYR A 818 36.72 -6.43 7.26
C TYR A 818 35.98 -5.86 8.47
N VAL A 819 35.16 -6.67 9.14
CA VAL A 819 34.52 -6.28 10.40
C VAL A 819 34.88 -7.29 11.47
N ASP A 820 35.50 -6.80 12.56
CA ASP A 820 35.81 -7.65 13.71
C ASP A 820 34.58 -7.90 14.56
N GLY A 821 34.47 -9.13 15.06
CA GLY A 821 33.36 -9.59 15.89
C GLY A 821 33.70 -10.93 16.50
N THR A 822 32.71 -11.57 17.13
CA THR A 822 32.88 -12.94 17.66
C THR A 822 33.34 -13.91 16.57
N ILE A 823 32.86 -13.67 15.34
CA ILE A 823 33.28 -14.36 14.11
C ILE A 823 33.56 -13.26 13.06
N PRO A 824 34.74 -13.26 12.41
CA PRO A 824 35.12 -12.28 11.42
C PRO A 824 34.26 -12.43 10.17
N ILE A 825 33.94 -11.29 9.57
CA ILE A 825 33.16 -11.24 8.34
C ILE A 825 33.78 -10.25 7.35
N ILE A 826 33.45 -10.42 6.07
CA ILE A 826 33.74 -9.46 5.02
C ILE A 826 32.42 -8.92 4.49
N VAL A 827 32.31 -7.60 4.48
CA VAL A 827 31.19 -6.88 3.90
C VAL A 827 31.60 -6.34 2.54
N TYR A 828 30.91 -6.74 1.48
CA TYR A 828 31.17 -6.26 0.13
C TYR A 828 30.16 -5.19 -0.27
N ARG A 829 30.65 -4.06 -0.77
CA ARG A 829 29.80 -2.93 -1.18
C ARG A 829 29.47 -3.00 -2.66
N PHE A 830 28.20 -3.02 -3.01
CA PHE A 830 27.73 -2.98 -4.39
C PHE A 830 27.07 -1.63 -4.70
N VAL A 831 27.26 -1.15 -5.92
CA VAL A 831 26.65 0.09 -6.42
C VAL A 831 25.77 -0.26 -7.62
N GLY A 832 24.46 -0.34 -7.40
CA GLY A 832 23.45 -0.66 -8.43
C GLY A 832 22.48 0.49 -8.65
N LYS A 833 21.17 0.21 -8.61
CA LYS A 833 20.13 1.26 -8.45
C LYS A 833 20.42 2.10 -7.19
N GLU A 834 20.79 1.42 -6.11
CA GLU A 834 21.23 1.98 -4.83
C GLU A 834 22.49 1.26 -4.33
N VAL A 835 23.11 1.80 -3.28
CA VAL A 835 24.21 1.14 -2.57
C VAL A 835 23.65 0.09 -1.63
N PHE A 836 24.18 -1.13 -1.69
CA PHE A 836 23.86 -2.18 -0.73
C PHE A 836 25.11 -2.96 -0.34
N TYR A 837 25.05 -3.61 0.81
CA TYR A 837 26.18 -4.33 1.39
C TYR A 837 25.85 -5.81 1.52
N LEU A 838 26.65 -6.66 0.88
CA LEU A 838 26.55 -8.10 1.00
C LEU A 838 27.48 -8.56 2.12
N LYS A 839 26.91 -9.01 3.23
CA LYS A 839 27.66 -9.66 4.31
C LYS A 839 27.97 -11.09 3.90
N CYS A 840 29.25 -11.39 3.80
CA CYS A 840 29.78 -12.73 3.61
C CYS A 840 30.63 -13.10 4.82
N GLY A 841 30.44 -14.30 5.35
CA GLY A 841 31.29 -14.81 6.42
C GLY A 841 30.54 -15.47 7.58
N HIS A 842 31.04 -16.64 7.93
CA HIS A 842 30.87 -17.49 9.12
C HIS A 842 31.88 -18.67 8.94
N VAL A 843 31.81 -19.72 9.78
CA VAL A 843 32.35 -21.08 9.57
C VAL A 843 32.27 -21.54 8.10
N HIS A 844 31.25 -21.09 7.36
CA HIS A 844 30.91 -21.56 6.03
C HIS A 844 31.21 -20.60 4.88
N GLY A 845 31.81 -19.44 5.15
CA GLY A 845 32.25 -18.48 4.13
C GLY A 845 31.17 -17.99 3.13
N GLY A 846 29.89 -18.33 3.31
CA GLY A 846 28.82 -18.05 2.37
C GLY A 846 28.24 -16.64 2.46
N LYS A 847 27.35 -16.32 1.52
CA LYS A 847 26.51 -15.11 1.51
C LYS A 847 25.46 -15.22 2.63
N MET A 848 25.48 -14.30 3.60
CA MET A 848 24.73 -14.40 4.86
C MET A 848 23.49 -13.50 4.87
N SER A 849 23.71 -12.20 4.67
CA SER A 849 22.66 -11.19 4.70
C SER A 849 23.04 -10.01 3.82
N ILE A 850 22.02 -9.25 3.43
CA ILE A 850 22.17 -8.03 2.65
C ILE A 850 21.67 -6.88 3.49
N TYR A 851 22.47 -5.83 3.61
CA TYR A 851 22.08 -4.59 4.27
C TYR A 851 21.84 -3.48 3.24
N PHE A 852 20.68 -2.84 3.35
CA PHE A 852 20.24 -1.71 2.53
C PHE A 852 20.20 -0.45 3.39
N PRO A 853 21.25 0.41 3.32
CA PRO A 853 21.36 1.61 4.14
C PRO A 853 20.16 2.56 4.03
N HIS A 854 19.63 2.76 2.81
CA HIS A 854 18.53 3.70 2.58
C HIS A 854 17.21 3.28 3.26
N LEU A 855 17.00 1.95 3.37
CA LEU A 855 15.79 1.36 3.95
C LEU A 855 15.97 1.00 5.43
N GLU A 856 17.18 1.14 5.98
CA GLU A 856 17.60 0.52 7.26
C GLU A 856 17.11 -0.95 7.37
N LEU A 857 17.27 -1.69 6.27
CA LEU A 857 16.77 -3.06 6.13
C LEU A 857 17.92 -4.06 6.09
N ILE A 858 17.85 -5.08 6.94
CA ILE A 858 18.71 -6.25 6.90
C ILE A 858 17.89 -7.44 6.42
N VAL A 859 18.24 -7.98 5.26
CA VAL A 859 17.62 -9.22 4.76
C VAL A 859 18.57 -10.37 4.98
N VAL A 860 18.21 -11.26 5.89
CA VAL A 860 18.92 -12.51 6.15
C VAL A 860 18.59 -13.49 5.03
N LEU A 861 19.61 -13.85 4.24
CA LEU A 861 19.47 -14.80 3.15
C LEU A 861 19.26 -16.21 3.72
N PRO A 862 18.69 -17.14 2.94
CA PRO A 862 18.59 -18.54 3.32
C PRO A 862 19.98 -19.21 3.36
N SER A 863 20.83 -18.87 4.34
CA SER A 863 22.08 -19.58 4.60
C SER A 863 21.71 -20.94 5.19
N THR A 864 22.11 -22.04 4.57
CA THR A 864 21.61 -23.39 4.86
C THR A 864 21.88 -23.93 6.28
N THR A 865 22.51 -23.15 7.15
CA THR A 865 22.90 -23.57 8.51
C THR A 865 21.90 -23.07 9.54
N ARG A 866 21.14 -24.00 10.13
CA ARG A 866 20.05 -23.72 11.08
C ARG A 866 20.55 -23.46 12.51
N ASP A 867 21.83 -23.70 12.83
CA ASP A 867 22.17 -24.11 14.21
C ASP A 867 23.24 -23.30 14.96
N TRP A 868 23.82 -22.25 14.38
CA TRP A 868 24.83 -21.41 15.09
C TRP A 868 24.42 -19.93 15.21
N GLY A 869 23.20 -19.57 14.84
CA GLY A 869 22.65 -18.20 14.97
C GLY A 869 22.62 -17.64 16.40
N ALA A 870 22.87 -18.48 17.41
CA ALA A 870 23.05 -18.05 18.80
C ALA A 870 24.49 -17.57 19.14
N LEU A 871 25.45 -17.74 18.23
CA LEU A 871 26.87 -17.38 18.41
C LEU A 871 27.38 -16.31 17.44
N ALA A 872 26.61 -15.96 16.41
CA ALA A 872 26.89 -14.79 15.58
C ALA A 872 26.37 -13.53 16.29
N ASP A 873 27.17 -12.45 16.27
CA ASP A 873 26.74 -11.14 16.74
C ASP A 873 25.39 -10.79 16.07
N ASN A 874 24.46 -10.21 16.85
CA ASN A 874 23.21 -9.66 16.31
C ASN A 874 23.53 -8.82 15.07
N ASP A 875 22.97 -9.17 13.90
CA ASP A 875 23.28 -8.50 12.63
C ASP A 875 23.16 -6.97 12.75
N ALA A 876 22.21 -6.48 13.56
CA ALA A 876 22.08 -5.06 13.89
C ALA A 876 23.31 -4.47 14.61
N LEU A 877 23.83 -5.14 15.65
CA LEU A 877 25.02 -4.68 16.39
C LEU A 877 26.27 -4.70 15.49
N LEU A 878 26.37 -5.72 14.64
CA LEU A 878 27.46 -5.84 13.70
C LEU A 878 27.42 -4.75 12.63
N PHE A 879 26.25 -4.44 12.06
CA PHE A 879 26.11 -3.34 11.10
C PHE A 879 26.29 -1.98 11.77
N ASN A 880 25.92 -1.80 13.04
CA ASN A 880 26.27 -0.60 13.81
C ASN A 880 27.78 -0.41 13.95
N ARG A 881 28.52 -1.49 14.27
CA ARG A 881 29.98 -1.46 14.32
C ARG A 881 30.57 -1.17 12.94
N PHE A 882 30.04 -1.78 11.89
CA PHE A 882 30.44 -1.51 10.51
C PHE A 882 30.22 -0.04 10.12
N LYS A 883 29.04 0.53 10.42
CA LYS A 883 28.73 1.97 10.23
C LYS A 883 29.75 2.84 10.97
N ALA A 884 30.01 2.51 12.23
CA ALA A 884 31.00 3.22 13.05
C ALA A 884 32.41 3.19 12.43
N TRP A 885 32.84 2.04 11.92
CA TRP A 885 34.16 1.88 11.30
C TRP A 885 34.29 2.68 10.01
N LEU A 886 33.25 2.69 9.18
CA LEU A 886 33.23 3.48 7.96
C LEU A 886 33.23 4.98 8.24
N VAL A 887 32.38 5.45 9.16
CA VAL A 887 32.30 6.87 9.53
C VAL A 887 33.59 7.32 10.22
N SER A 888 34.17 6.52 11.11
CA SER A 888 35.41 6.87 11.81
C SER A 888 36.63 6.96 10.91
N ASN A 889 36.63 6.26 9.77
CA ASN A 889 37.72 6.24 8.81
C ASN A 889 37.26 6.78 7.44
N TRP A 890 36.31 7.72 7.43
CA TRP A 890 35.59 8.13 6.21
C TRP A 890 36.51 8.64 5.09
N GLN A 891 37.66 9.24 5.43
CA GLN A 891 38.63 9.74 4.45
C GLN A 891 39.37 8.59 3.75
N GLN A 892 39.84 7.60 4.52
CA GLN A 892 40.48 6.39 3.99
C GLN A 892 39.47 5.57 3.20
N VAL A 893 38.23 5.47 3.69
CA VAL A 893 37.13 4.79 3.02
C VAL A 893 36.80 5.48 1.70
N LYS A 894 36.65 6.82 1.68
CA LYS A 894 36.48 7.63 0.45
C LYS A 894 37.61 7.39 -0.54
N SER A 895 38.86 7.46 -0.09
CA SER A 895 40.02 7.18 -0.93
C SER A 895 39.97 5.76 -1.53
N TYR A 896 39.64 4.76 -0.72
CA TYR A 896 39.58 3.36 -1.13
C TYR A 896 38.45 3.05 -2.13
N ILE A 897 37.25 3.60 -1.91
CA ILE A 897 36.08 3.36 -2.78
C ILE A 897 36.16 4.15 -4.09
N CYS A 898 36.74 5.34 -4.08
CA CYS A 898 37.00 6.14 -5.29
C CYS A 898 38.24 5.68 -6.07
N ASN A 899 38.99 4.70 -5.56
CA ASN A 899 40.18 4.19 -6.24
C ASN A 899 39.80 3.21 -7.36
N ASP A 900 39.93 3.68 -8.60
CA ASP A 900 39.67 2.90 -9.82
C ASP A 900 40.78 1.89 -10.18
N LYS A 901 41.92 1.91 -9.47
CA LYS A 901 42.97 0.93 -9.72
C LYS A 901 42.51 -0.47 -9.31
N PRO A 902 42.82 -1.51 -10.12
CA PRO A 902 42.55 -2.89 -9.75
C PRO A 902 43.11 -3.18 -8.35
N LYS A 903 42.24 -3.73 -7.50
CA LYS A 903 42.57 -4.08 -6.13
C LYS A 903 43.22 -5.46 -6.11
N LYS A 904 44.21 -5.62 -5.26
CA LYS A 904 44.92 -6.90 -5.05
C LYS A 904 44.11 -7.78 -4.09
N VAL A 905 44.11 -9.09 -4.30
CA VAL A 905 43.33 -10.03 -3.47
C VAL A 905 44.10 -10.37 -2.20
N ALA A 906 43.49 -10.13 -1.04
CA ALA A 906 44.06 -10.45 0.27
C ALA A 906 43.19 -11.50 0.99
N SER A 907 43.76 -12.67 1.32
CA SER A 907 43.07 -13.68 2.11
C SER A 907 43.24 -13.38 3.60
N VAL A 908 42.14 -13.34 4.36
CA VAL A 908 42.16 -13.12 5.81
C VAL A 908 42.06 -14.46 6.54
N LEU A 909 42.92 -14.68 7.55
CA LEU A 909 42.92 -15.86 8.41
C LEU A 909 43.45 -15.53 9.81
N GLY A 910 43.29 -16.44 10.77
CA GLY A 910 43.90 -16.28 12.11
C GLY A 910 43.25 -15.19 12.98
N THR A 911 42.05 -14.73 12.64
CA THR A 911 41.32 -13.69 13.42
C THR A 911 40.29 -14.28 14.39
N ILE A 912 40.11 -15.60 14.39
CA ILE A 912 39.08 -16.28 15.19
C ILE A 912 39.68 -16.79 16.50
N ARG A 913 39.01 -16.43 17.60
CA ARG A 913 39.47 -16.73 18.98
C ARG A 913 39.31 -18.21 19.36
N ASN A 914 38.39 -18.93 18.72
CA ASN A 914 38.07 -20.32 19.03
C ASN A 914 38.74 -21.28 18.02
N MET A 915 39.56 -22.21 18.53
CA MET A 915 40.20 -23.30 17.77
C MET A 915 39.21 -24.30 17.14
N GLY A 916 37.91 -24.15 17.40
CA GLY A 916 36.84 -24.93 16.80
C GLY A 916 36.69 -24.74 15.28
N HIS A 917 35.54 -25.18 14.78
CA HIS A 917 35.16 -25.39 13.37
C HIS A 917 35.76 -24.43 12.32
N ASP A 918 35.99 -23.16 12.66
CA ASP A 918 36.45 -22.13 11.73
C ASP A 918 37.93 -22.22 11.31
N PHE A 919 38.86 -22.54 12.23
CA PHE A 919 40.29 -22.58 11.89
C PHE A 919 40.59 -23.64 10.81
N TRP A 920 39.95 -24.80 10.92
CA TRP A 920 40.06 -25.88 9.95
C TRP A 920 39.43 -25.52 8.61
N ASN A 921 38.35 -24.75 8.64
CA ASN A 921 37.68 -24.33 7.42
C ASN A 921 38.53 -23.33 6.64
N LEU A 922 39.26 -22.45 7.32
CA LEU A 922 40.23 -21.57 6.67
C LEU A 922 41.35 -22.36 5.99
N LEU A 923 41.92 -23.37 6.67
CA LEU A 923 42.98 -24.21 6.11
C LEU A 923 42.50 -25.06 4.93
N THR A 924 41.31 -25.63 5.01
CA THR A 924 40.71 -26.40 3.92
C THR A 924 40.34 -25.51 2.73
N GLY A 925 39.92 -24.27 2.96
CA GLY A 925 39.73 -23.27 1.91
C GLY A 925 41.03 -22.91 1.19
N ILE A 926 42.12 -22.67 1.93
CA ILE A 926 43.45 -22.43 1.35
C ILE A 926 43.95 -23.67 0.59
N HIS A 927 43.75 -24.87 1.14
CA HIS A 927 44.11 -26.12 0.47
C HIS A 927 43.31 -26.32 -0.82
N TYR A 928 42.03 -25.96 -0.82
CA TYR A 928 41.21 -25.96 -2.03
C TYR A 928 41.80 -25.02 -3.09
N LEU A 929 42.21 -23.80 -2.74
CA LEU A 929 42.89 -22.90 -3.68
C LEU A 929 44.20 -23.48 -4.20
N TYR A 930 44.95 -24.19 -3.35
CA TYR A 930 46.19 -24.88 -3.71
C TYR A 930 45.96 -26.02 -4.70
N GLU A 931 45.04 -26.94 -4.41
CA GLU A 931 44.74 -28.10 -5.27
C GLU A 931 44.25 -27.68 -6.65
N ASN A 932 43.53 -26.57 -6.71
CA ASN A 932 43.00 -26.02 -7.94
C ASN A 932 43.96 -25.04 -8.63
N LYS A 933 45.20 -24.94 -8.13
CA LYS A 933 46.29 -24.15 -8.73
C LYS A 933 45.97 -22.66 -8.84
N ILE A 934 45.08 -22.12 -7.99
CA ILE A 934 44.72 -20.70 -7.97
C ILE A 934 45.25 -19.97 -6.72
N LEU A 935 45.87 -20.68 -5.77
CA LEU A 935 46.50 -20.08 -4.58
C LEU A 935 47.49 -18.95 -4.92
N HIS A 936 48.22 -19.09 -6.04
CA HIS A 936 49.20 -18.10 -6.47
C HIS A 936 48.57 -16.73 -6.84
N LYS A 937 47.27 -16.70 -7.16
CA LYS A 937 46.50 -15.47 -7.44
C LYS A 937 46.16 -14.66 -6.18
N VAL A 938 46.32 -15.24 -4.98
CA VAL A 938 46.23 -14.48 -3.73
C VAL A 938 47.52 -13.65 -3.58
N ASP A 939 47.37 -12.33 -3.51
CA ASP A 939 48.49 -11.38 -3.39
C ASP A 939 49.06 -11.34 -1.97
N LYS A 940 48.19 -11.33 -0.97
CA LYS A 940 48.56 -11.26 0.46
C LYS A 940 47.72 -12.17 1.35
N PHE A 941 48.32 -12.65 2.42
CA PHE A 941 47.67 -13.38 3.50
C PHE A 941 47.74 -12.54 4.76
N LEU A 942 46.60 -11.99 5.19
CA LEU A 942 46.47 -11.17 6.38
C LEU A 942 46.16 -12.10 7.55
N VAL A 943 47.16 -12.35 8.38
CA VAL A 943 47.14 -13.32 9.47
C VAL A 943 46.95 -12.59 10.79
N GLY A 944 45.81 -12.82 11.42
CA GLY A 944 45.51 -12.29 12.73
C GLY A 944 46.27 -12.99 13.88
N PRO A 945 46.02 -12.56 15.12
CA PRO A 945 46.72 -13.03 16.31
C PRO A 945 46.61 -14.53 16.62
N PHE A 946 45.63 -15.24 16.07
CA PHE A 946 45.27 -16.62 16.42
C PHE A 946 45.75 -17.67 15.40
N ASP A 947 46.91 -17.49 14.78
CA ASP A 947 47.54 -18.53 13.96
C ASP A 947 48.26 -19.59 14.84
N HIS A 948 47.69 -20.79 14.91
CA HIS A 948 48.15 -21.84 15.84
C HIS A 948 49.38 -22.64 15.39
N ILE A 949 49.67 -22.71 14.08
CA ILE A 949 50.71 -23.59 13.51
C ILE A 949 51.68 -22.83 12.59
N ASN A 950 51.33 -21.59 12.20
CA ASN A 950 51.92 -20.82 11.12
C ASN A 950 51.50 -21.34 9.75
N ILE A 951 50.76 -20.52 9.00
CA ILE A 951 50.25 -20.89 7.67
C ILE A 951 51.37 -21.26 6.68
N GLY A 952 52.54 -20.62 6.77
CA GLY A 952 53.68 -20.91 5.90
C GLY A 952 54.36 -22.26 6.20
N ASP A 953 54.22 -22.78 7.42
CA ASP A 953 54.73 -24.10 7.78
C ASP A 953 53.83 -25.23 7.23
N ILE A 954 52.53 -24.96 7.08
CA ILE A 954 51.53 -25.85 6.46
C ILE A 954 51.58 -25.76 4.94
N PHE A 955 51.67 -24.54 4.40
CA PHE A 955 51.74 -24.25 2.97
C PHE A 955 53.04 -23.53 2.61
N PRO A 956 54.14 -24.27 2.42
CA PRO A 956 55.42 -23.70 1.98
C PRO A 956 55.33 -22.97 0.63
N GLU A 957 54.27 -23.23 -0.14
CA GLU A 957 53.97 -22.55 -1.40
C GLU A 957 53.59 -21.08 -1.20
N ILE A 958 53.18 -20.69 0.02
CA ILE A 958 52.96 -19.30 0.40
C ILE A 958 54.31 -18.72 0.87
N THR A 959 54.91 -17.90 0.01
CA THR A 959 56.17 -17.23 0.33
C THR A 959 56.01 -16.24 1.48
N SER A 960 57.06 -16.07 2.29
CA SER A 960 57.00 -15.24 3.51
C SER A 960 56.68 -13.77 3.23
N ASP A 961 57.02 -13.24 2.05
CA ASP A 961 56.69 -11.88 1.62
C ASP A 961 55.18 -11.69 1.36
N LYS A 962 54.42 -12.77 1.13
CA LYS A 962 52.97 -12.72 1.00
C LYS A 962 52.25 -12.71 2.35
N ILE A 963 52.91 -13.09 3.44
CA ILE A 963 52.30 -13.19 4.78
C ILE A 963 52.48 -11.88 5.54
N VAL A 964 51.39 -11.34 6.08
CA VAL A 964 51.37 -10.13 6.93
C VAL A 964 50.70 -10.50 8.24
N ASN A 965 51.41 -10.37 9.35
CA ASN A 965 50.90 -10.73 10.68
C ASN A 965 50.43 -9.48 11.44
N PHE A 966 49.31 -9.59 12.14
CA PHE A 966 48.69 -8.53 12.93
C PHE A 966 48.56 -8.94 14.39
N GLY A 967 48.80 -7.98 15.30
CA GLY A 967 48.60 -8.18 16.74
C GLY A 967 47.15 -7.95 17.17
N ASP A 968 46.44 -7.07 16.46
CA ASP A 968 45.05 -6.72 16.68
C ASP A 968 44.25 -6.93 15.37
N PRO A 969 43.15 -7.71 15.36
CA PRO A 969 42.32 -7.87 14.17
C PRO A 969 41.77 -6.55 13.60
N TRP A 970 41.62 -5.49 14.42
CA TRP A 970 41.21 -4.17 13.94
C TRP A 970 42.17 -3.57 12.91
N GLU A 971 43.48 -3.79 13.06
CA GLU A 971 44.50 -3.27 12.15
C GLU A 971 44.31 -3.78 10.71
N ILE A 972 43.67 -4.95 10.55
CA ILE A 972 43.37 -5.53 9.24
C ILE A 972 42.43 -4.62 8.43
N PHE A 973 41.42 -4.00 9.07
CA PHE A 973 40.50 -3.09 8.38
C PHE A 973 41.26 -1.91 7.78
N GLN A 974 42.11 -1.25 8.57
CA GLN A 974 42.90 -0.11 8.09
C GLN A 974 43.91 -0.55 7.02
N TYR A 975 44.58 -1.68 7.23
CA TYR A 975 45.57 -2.20 6.29
C TYR A 975 44.97 -2.51 4.91
N ILE A 976 43.74 -3.02 4.86
CA ILE A 976 43.01 -3.26 3.60
C ILE A 976 42.79 -1.95 2.84
N LEU A 977 42.34 -0.89 3.54
CA LEU A 977 42.06 0.42 2.93
C LEU A 977 43.35 1.08 2.43
N GLU A 978 44.38 1.14 3.27
CA GLU A 978 45.65 1.80 2.97
C GLU A 978 46.42 1.17 1.80
N ASN A 979 46.30 -0.15 1.63
CA ASN A 979 47.00 -0.89 0.58
C ASN A 979 46.12 -1.23 -0.62
N ASN A 980 44.87 -0.74 -0.65
CA ASN A 980 43.92 -0.96 -1.74
C ASN A 980 43.70 -2.45 -2.05
N TYR A 981 43.44 -3.25 -1.01
CA TYR A 981 43.16 -4.67 -1.13
C TYR A 981 41.65 -4.96 -1.24
N VAL A 982 41.30 -6.07 -1.89
CA VAL A 982 39.99 -6.70 -1.76
C VAL A 982 40.16 -7.97 -0.93
N ALA A 983 39.50 -8.02 0.22
CA ALA A 983 39.64 -9.08 1.19
C ALA A 983 38.69 -10.24 0.89
N VAL A 984 39.15 -11.47 1.15
CA VAL A 984 38.37 -12.71 1.06
C VAL A 984 38.68 -13.61 2.25
N ILE A 985 37.69 -14.36 2.73
CA ILE A 985 37.90 -15.43 3.71
C ILE A 985 37.64 -16.75 2.98
N ALA A 986 38.70 -17.40 2.50
CA ALA A 986 38.59 -18.66 1.80
C ALA A 986 38.24 -19.78 2.81
N THR A 987 37.08 -20.42 2.67
CA THR A 987 36.69 -21.52 3.57
C THR A 987 36.35 -22.82 2.83
N GLY A 988 36.59 -23.95 3.47
CA GLY A 988 36.23 -25.30 3.04
C GLY A 988 35.73 -26.14 4.20
N PHE A 989 35.40 -27.40 3.95
CA PHE A 989 34.91 -28.32 5.00
C PHE A 989 35.59 -29.68 4.98
N LEU A 990 35.85 -30.22 3.79
CA LEU A 990 36.47 -31.52 3.64
C LEU A 990 37.96 -31.42 3.97
N LEU A 991 38.36 -32.05 5.07
CA LEU A 991 39.76 -32.24 5.41
C LEU A 991 40.32 -33.44 4.64
N LYS A 992 41.14 -33.14 3.63
CA LYS A 992 41.85 -34.15 2.84
C LYS A 992 43.04 -34.74 3.58
N GLU A 993 43.38 -35.97 3.22
CA GLU A 993 44.54 -36.67 3.76
C GLU A 993 45.83 -35.86 3.53
N GLU A 994 45.98 -35.25 2.36
CA GLU A 994 47.14 -34.41 2.03
C GLU A 994 47.27 -33.19 2.98
N LEU A 995 46.17 -32.47 3.22
CA LEU A 995 46.17 -31.32 4.13
C LEU A 995 46.49 -31.74 5.57
N ALA A 996 45.90 -32.83 6.05
CA ALA A 996 46.21 -33.36 7.37
C ALA A 996 47.71 -33.71 7.53
N ASN A 997 48.31 -34.30 6.50
CA ASN A 997 49.75 -34.58 6.47
C ASN A 997 50.60 -33.30 6.46
N LYS A 998 50.19 -32.26 5.72
CA LYS A 998 50.82 -30.93 5.76
C LYS A 998 50.76 -30.32 7.16
N MET A 999 49.61 -30.42 7.83
CA MET A 999 49.43 -29.92 9.20
C MET A 999 50.28 -30.69 10.21
N TYR A 1000 50.34 -32.02 10.11
CA TYR A 1000 51.22 -32.84 10.94
C TYR A 1000 52.70 -32.49 10.73
N SER A 1001 53.11 -32.34 9.47
CA SER A 1001 54.48 -31.94 9.12
C SER A 1001 54.84 -30.55 9.65
N GLY A 1002 53.93 -29.58 9.54
CA GLY A 1002 54.09 -28.24 10.13
C GLY A 1002 54.16 -28.29 11.65
N ALA A 1003 53.33 -29.11 12.28
CA ALA A 1003 53.32 -29.29 13.72
C ALA A 1003 54.63 -29.90 14.26
N ILE A 1004 55.20 -30.90 13.57
CA ILE A 1004 56.51 -31.48 13.92
C ILE A 1004 57.60 -30.41 13.88
N LYS A 1005 57.63 -29.54 12.87
CA LYS A 1005 58.65 -28.47 12.75
C LYS A 1005 58.62 -27.49 13.92
N LYS A 1006 57.45 -27.29 14.54
CA LYS A 1006 57.27 -26.39 15.70
C LYS A 1006 57.56 -27.05 17.04
N CYS A 1007 57.39 -28.38 17.14
CA CYS A 1007 57.62 -29.10 18.39
C CYS A 1007 59.10 -29.07 18.79
N SER A 1008 59.37 -28.98 20.10
CA SER A 1008 60.73 -29.16 20.61
C SER A 1008 61.19 -30.62 20.45
N PRO A 1009 62.51 -30.87 20.33
CA PRO A 1009 63.05 -32.23 20.28
C PRO A 1009 62.61 -33.10 21.46
N ASP A 1010 62.52 -32.53 22.67
CA ASP A 1010 62.11 -33.24 23.88
C ASP A 1010 60.66 -33.76 23.80
N VAL A 1011 59.75 -32.96 23.23
CA VAL A 1011 58.36 -33.38 23.02
C VAL A 1011 58.30 -34.52 22.02
N LEU A 1012 59.04 -34.43 20.91
CA LEU A 1012 59.09 -35.48 19.90
C LEU A 1012 59.67 -36.80 20.45
N GLU A 1013 60.74 -36.73 21.25
CA GLU A 1013 61.32 -37.91 21.91
C GLU A 1013 60.32 -38.54 22.89
N THR A 1014 59.56 -37.72 23.62
CA THR A 1014 58.53 -38.20 24.56
C THR A 1014 57.39 -38.91 23.81
N VAL A 1015 56.94 -38.35 22.69
CA VAL A 1015 55.93 -38.98 21.82
C VAL A 1015 56.45 -40.31 21.26
N GLU A 1016 57.71 -40.36 20.84
CA GLU A 1016 58.31 -41.59 20.32
C GLU A 1016 58.42 -42.68 21.39
N LYS A 1017 58.76 -42.32 22.64
CA LYS A 1017 58.74 -43.25 23.76
C LYS A 1017 57.34 -43.79 24.04
N ALA A 1018 56.31 -42.96 23.91
CA ALA A 1018 54.92 -43.35 24.17
C ALA A 1018 54.38 -44.40 23.17
N LYS A 1019 54.93 -44.47 21.95
CA LYS A 1019 54.56 -45.47 20.92
C LYS A 1019 54.74 -46.92 21.38
N LYS A 1020 55.55 -47.17 22.40
CA LYS A 1020 55.77 -48.51 22.97
C LYS A 1020 54.50 -49.08 23.64
N HIS A 1021 53.54 -48.24 24.02
CA HIS A 1021 52.34 -48.65 24.73
C HIS A 1021 51.29 -49.24 23.78
N PHE A 1022 50.58 -50.27 24.24
CA PHE A 1022 49.37 -50.75 23.59
C PHE A 1022 48.32 -51.22 24.62
N PRO A 1023 47.12 -50.62 24.63
CA PRO A 1023 46.75 -49.44 23.84
C PRO A 1023 47.34 -48.16 24.45
N LEU A 1024 47.68 -47.19 23.60
CA LEU A 1024 47.89 -45.79 23.98
C LEU A 1024 46.56 -45.04 23.80
N LEU A 1025 45.91 -44.71 24.91
CA LEU A 1025 44.59 -44.07 24.95
C LEU A 1025 44.72 -42.55 24.96
N TRP A 1026 43.85 -41.86 24.24
CA TRP A 1026 43.64 -40.41 24.37
C TRP A 1026 42.33 -40.13 25.10
N PHE A 1027 42.40 -39.48 26.26
CA PHE A 1027 41.24 -39.03 27.02
C PHE A 1027 41.15 -37.51 27.00
N GLU A 1028 40.10 -36.98 26.39
CA GLU A 1028 39.82 -35.54 26.45
C GLU A 1028 39.02 -35.19 27.70
N ILE A 1029 39.60 -34.35 28.55
CA ILE A 1029 38.99 -33.74 29.72
C ILE A 1029 38.24 -32.49 29.27
N ARG A 1030 36.99 -32.37 29.71
CA ARG A 1030 36.21 -31.14 29.54
C ARG A 1030 35.83 -30.52 30.88
N SER A 1031 35.89 -29.19 30.91
CA SER A 1031 35.36 -28.37 32.00
C SER A 1031 34.59 -27.15 31.45
N SER A 1032 33.51 -26.72 32.10
CA SER A 1032 32.77 -25.51 31.71
C SER A 1032 33.13 -24.33 32.63
N ASN A 1033 32.83 -23.09 32.21
CA ASN A 1033 33.25 -21.85 32.90
C ASN A 1033 32.91 -21.79 34.40
N THR A 1034 31.98 -22.62 34.88
CA THR A 1034 31.57 -22.65 36.29
C THR A 1034 31.55 -24.04 36.93
N ARG A 1035 31.68 -25.17 36.20
CA ARG A 1035 31.46 -26.52 36.76
C ARG A 1035 32.28 -27.63 36.07
N VAL A 1036 32.54 -28.69 36.83
CA VAL A 1036 33.14 -29.95 36.37
C VAL A 1036 32.02 -30.94 36.02
N TRP A 1037 32.16 -31.72 34.95
CA TRP A 1037 31.25 -32.82 34.65
C TRP A 1037 31.30 -33.88 35.76
N VAL A 1038 30.22 -33.99 36.51
CA VAL A 1038 30.17 -34.52 37.89
C VAL A 1038 30.61 -36.00 38.02
N SER A 1039 30.66 -36.78 36.93
CA SER A 1039 31.12 -38.20 36.92
C SER A 1039 32.39 -38.49 36.12
N GLN A 1040 33.02 -37.48 35.51
CA GLN A 1040 34.15 -37.70 34.59
C GLN A 1040 35.40 -38.25 35.28
N VAL A 1041 35.69 -37.79 36.50
CA VAL A 1041 36.87 -38.23 37.27
C VAL A 1041 36.80 -39.72 37.56
N GLU A 1042 35.73 -40.15 38.24
CA GLU A 1042 35.55 -41.56 38.64
C GLU A 1042 35.37 -42.47 37.43
N GLY A 1043 34.62 -42.02 36.42
CA GLY A 1043 34.38 -42.76 35.18
C GLY A 1043 35.66 -43.06 34.42
N ILE A 1044 36.49 -42.04 34.14
CA ILE A 1044 37.77 -42.22 33.44
C ILE A 1044 38.71 -43.10 34.27
N ALA A 1045 38.86 -42.85 35.57
CA ALA A 1045 39.72 -43.65 36.44
C ALA A 1045 39.31 -45.14 36.46
N ASN A 1046 38.01 -45.43 36.49
CA ASN A 1046 37.49 -46.80 36.48
C ASN A 1046 37.70 -47.50 35.14
N ILE A 1047 37.57 -46.80 34.01
CA ILE A 1047 37.90 -47.35 32.69
C ILE A 1047 39.39 -47.69 32.63
N ILE A 1048 40.27 -46.77 33.03
CA ILE A 1048 41.73 -46.98 33.01
C ILE A 1048 42.12 -48.19 33.85
N LYS A 1049 41.62 -48.29 35.10
CA LYS A 1049 41.86 -49.45 35.98
C LYS A 1049 41.38 -50.76 35.37
N SER A 1050 40.19 -50.76 34.77
CA SER A 1050 39.60 -51.96 34.19
C SER A 1050 40.33 -52.41 32.92
N LEU A 1051 40.82 -51.46 32.10
CA LEU A 1051 41.63 -51.80 30.92
C LEU A 1051 43.03 -52.27 31.29
N TYR A 1052 43.61 -51.75 32.37
CA TYR A 1052 44.97 -52.12 32.78
C TYR A 1052 45.10 -53.60 33.16
N SER A 1053 44.04 -54.23 33.70
CA SER A 1053 44.06 -55.67 33.99
C SER A 1053 44.23 -56.52 32.73
N ASP A 1054 43.65 -56.07 31.62
CA ASP A 1054 43.63 -56.80 30.35
C ASP A 1054 44.78 -56.38 29.41
N PHE A 1055 45.33 -55.18 29.63
CA PHE A 1055 46.43 -54.59 28.87
C PHE A 1055 47.49 -53.98 29.80
N PRO A 1056 48.46 -54.76 30.30
CA PRO A 1056 49.46 -54.29 31.28
C PRO A 1056 50.45 -53.23 30.75
N ASN A 1057 50.52 -53.02 29.43
CA ASN A 1057 51.35 -51.99 28.79
C ASN A 1057 50.49 -50.79 28.29
N LEU A 1058 49.36 -50.55 28.96
CA LEU A 1058 48.49 -49.41 28.74
C LEU A 1058 49.22 -48.08 28.99
N GLY A 1059 49.08 -47.13 28.07
CA GLY A 1059 49.50 -45.75 28.25
C GLY A 1059 48.31 -44.80 28.09
N VAL A 1060 48.32 -43.65 28.78
CA VAL A 1060 47.21 -42.69 28.73
C VAL A 1060 47.71 -41.27 28.47
N VAL A 1061 47.16 -40.61 27.44
CA VAL A 1061 47.38 -39.19 27.14
C VAL A 1061 46.12 -38.43 27.55
N PHE A 1062 46.25 -37.51 28.51
CA PHE A 1062 45.18 -36.60 28.90
C PHE A 1062 45.25 -35.33 28.06
N ALA A 1063 44.14 -34.97 27.43
CA ALA A 1063 44.00 -33.78 26.61
C ALA A 1063 42.93 -32.84 27.17
N GLY A 1064 43.01 -31.57 26.81
CA GLY A 1064 42.12 -30.52 27.29
C GLY A 1064 42.38 -29.23 26.53
N TRP A 1065 42.19 -28.10 27.18
CA TRP A 1065 42.38 -26.77 26.60
C TRP A 1065 43.84 -26.56 26.19
N HIS A 1066 44.07 -26.20 24.93
CA HIS A 1066 45.39 -25.87 24.40
C HIS A 1066 45.71 -24.39 24.63
N ARG A 1067 46.99 -24.08 24.91
CA ARG A 1067 47.45 -22.70 25.07
C ARG A 1067 47.63 -22.03 23.71
N LEU A 1068 47.14 -20.79 23.60
CA LEU A 1068 47.31 -19.94 22.42
C LEU A 1068 48.65 -19.21 22.47
N ALA A 1069 49.16 -18.75 21.32
CA ALA A 1069 50.38 -17.95 21.25
C ALA A 1069 50.25 -16.57 21.94
N ILE A 1070 49.02 -16.13 22.19
CA ILE A 1070 48.68 -14.86 22.86
C ILE A 1070 47.86 -15.16 24.11
N ASP A 1071 48.06 -14.34 25.14
CA ASP A 1071 47.38 -14.47 26.42
C ASP A 1071 45.87 -14.20 26.28
N TYR A 1072 45.04 -15.22 26.58
CA TYR A 1072 43.59 -15.15 26.42
C TYR A 1072 42.92 -15.06 27.81
N PRO A 1073 42.14 -13.99 28.09
CA PRO A 1073 41.46 -13.84 29.37
C PRO A 1073 40.53 -15.02 29.66
N GLY A 1074 40.88 -15.83 30.66
CA GLY A 1074 40.12 -17.00 31.10
C GLY A 1074 40.64 -18.37 30.60
N ALA A 1075 41.60 -18.42 29.66
CA ALA A 1075 42.20 -19.69 29.24
C ALA A 1075 42.97 -20.36 30.38
N GLU A 1076 43.76 -19.60 31.13
CA GLU A 1076 44.55 -20.12 32.26
C GLU A 1076 43.63 -20.70 33.36
N ALA A 1077 42.50 -20.04 33.66
CA ALA A 1077 41.54 -20.57 34.64
C ALA A 1077 40.89 -21.91 34.20
N VAL A 1078 40.71 -22.12 32.89
CA VAL A 1078 40.24 -23.40 32.34
C VAL A 1078 41.34 -24.46 32.40
N ILE A 1079 42.57 -24.11 31.99
CA ILE A 1079 43.75 -24.99 32.04
C ILE A 1079 44.01 -25.47 33.48
N GLU A 1080 44.01 -24.57 34.46
CA GLU A 1080 44.20 -24.90 35.88
C GLU A 1080 43.11 -25.86 36.39
N ARG A 1081 41.87 -25.65 35.95
CA ARG A 1081 40.74 -26.52 36.31
C ARG A 1081 40.89 -27.92 35.72
N GLU A 1082 41.29 -28.03 34.45
CA GLU A 1082 41.46 -29.32 33.79
C GLU A 1082 42.68 -30.09 34.30
N GLU A 1083 43.77 -29.41 34.65
CA GLU A 1083 44.90 -30.03 35.36
C GLU A 1083 44.51 -30.51 36.78
N SER A 1084 43.63 -29.78 37.47
CA SER A 1084 43.07 -30.23 38.75
C SER A 1084 42.23 -31.51 38.59
N ILE A 1085 41.41 -31.60 37.54
CA ILE A 1085 40.65 -32.82 37.21
C ILE A 1085 41.59 -33.98 36.88
N ARG A 1086 42.62 -33.73 36.05
CA ARG A 1086 43.64 -34.73 35.73
C ARG A 1086 44.30 -35.26 36.99
N LYS A 1087 44.70 -34.39 37.92
CA LYS A 1087 45.31 -34.80 39.20
C LYS A 1087 44.39 -35.72 40.00
N GLN A 1088 43.10 -35.40 40.10
CA GLN A 1088 42.14 -36.25 40.80
C GLN A 1088 42.00 -37.64 40.15
N ILE A 1089 42.09 -37.74 38.82
CA ILE A 1089 42.10 -39.03 38.12
C ILE A 1089 43.37 -39.81 38.44
N LEU A 1090 44.54 -39.15 38.43
CA LEU A 1090 45.83 -39.76 38.74
C LEU A 1090 45.86 -40.33 40.17
N ASP A 1091 45.26 -39.64 41.13
CA ASP A 1091 45.15 -40.09 42.53
C ASP A 1091 44.32 -41.38 42.67
N MET A 1092 43.54 -41.76 41.64
CA MET A 1092 42.62 -42.91 41.65
C MET A 1092 43.07 -44.09 40.78
N ILE A 1093 44.20 -43.99 40.06
CA ILE A 1093 44.74 -45.05 39.19
C ILE A 1093 46.12 -45.53 39.69
N PRO A 1094 46.54 -46.76 39.35
CA PRO A 1094 47.86 -47.27 39.73
C PRO A 1094 49.00 -46.37 39.20
N PRO A 1095 50.01 -46.02 40.03
CA PRO A 1095 51.11 -45.15 39.63
C PRO A 1095 52.04 -45.80 38.58
N GLU A 1096 51.94 -47.11 38.36
CA GLU A 1096 52.69 -47.84 37.34
C GLU A 1096 52.20 -47.58 35.91
N ILE A 1097 50.99 -47.03 35.73
CA ILE A 1097 50.46 -46.68 34.42
C ILE A 1097 51.14 -45.39 33.94
N GLU A 1098 51.89 -45.46 32.84
CA GLU A 1098 52.53 -44.28 32.26
C GLU A 1098 51.46 -43.32 31.69
N THR A 1099 51.49 -42.06 32.13
CA THR A 1099 50.55 -41.02 31.71
C THR A 1099 51.25 -39.77 31.16
N TYR A 1100 50.60 -39.13 30.19
CA TYR A 1100 51.07 -37.94 29.48
C TYR A 1100 49.98 -36.86 29.50
N SER A 1101 50.34 -35.59 29.25
CA SER A 1101 49.37 -34.48 29.22
C SER A 1101 49.67 -33.51 28.07
N THR A 1102 48.63 -33.13 27.33
CA THR A 1102 48.65 -32.02 26.38
C THR A 1102 47.85 -30.81 26.87
N ILE A 1103 47.34 -30.83 28.10
CA ILE A 1103 46.59 -29.73 28.70
C ILE A 1103 47.52 -28.53 28.89
N GLY A 1104 47.08 -27.33 28.47
CA GLY A 1104 47.87 -26.11 28.50
C GLY A 1104 49.07 -26.10 27.55
N ARG A 1105 49.20 -27.10 26.66
CA ARG A 1105 50.25 -27.14 25.63
C ARG A 1105 49.78 -26.47 24.34
N PRO A 1106 50.70 -25.94 23.51
CA PRO A 1106 50.36 -25.40 22.20
C PRO A 1106 49.68 -26.46 21.31
N LEU A 1107 48.79 -26.00 20.41
CA LEU A 1107 47.99 -26.89 19.55
C LEU A 1107 48.85 -27.83 18.69
N TYR A 1108 49.98 -27.34 18.17
CA TYR A 1108 50.89 -28.15 17.34
C TYR A 1108 51.43 -29.39 18.11
N GLU A 1109 51.64 -29.30 19.42
CA GLU A 1109 52.02 -30.48 20.22
C GLU A 1109 50.86 -31.48 20.29
N GLY A 1110 49.63 -31.00 20.47
CA GLY A 1110 48.42 -31.82 20.44
C GLY A 1110 48.26 -32.61 19.15
N ILE A 1111 48.50 -31.97 17.99
CA ILE A 1111 48.46 -32.62 16.66
C ILE A 1111 49.49 -33.75 16.55
N VAL A 1112 50.67 -33.58 17.14
CA VAL A 1112 51.71 -34.63 17.10
C VAL A 1112 51.33 -35.83 17.99
N TRP A 1113 50.81 -35.56 19.19
CA TRP A 1113 50.36 -36.61 20.10
C TRP A 1113 49.21 -37.43 19.54
N VAL A 1114 48.22 -36.76 18.95
CA VAL A 1114 47.01 -37.42 18.47
C VAL A 1114 47.24 -38.29 17.23
N ASN A 1115 48.30 -38.03 16.46
CA ASN A 1115 48.73 -38.95 15.38
C ASN A 1115 49.35 -40.25 15.92
N THR A 1116 49.77 -40.26 17.18
CA THR A 1116 50.52 -41.37 17.78
C THR A 1116 49.64 -42.35 18.55
N ILE A 1117 48.48 -41.92 19.06
CA ILE A 1117 47.57 -42.75 19.85
C ILE A 1117 47.01 -43.93 19.03
N ASN A 1118 46.54 -44.97 19.73
CA ASN A 1118 45.81 -46.08 19.11
C ASN A 1118 44.30 -45.83 19.06
N ILE A 1119 43.75 -45.21 20.11
CA ILE A 1119 42.30 -45.02 20.26
C ILE A 1119 42.02 -43.75 21.06
N HIS A 1120 40.94 -43.05 20.72
CA HIS A 1120 40.51 -41.85 21.44
C HIS A 1120 39.16 -42.05 22.15
N ILE A 1121 39.01 -41.32 23.26
CA ILE A 1121 37.80 -41.19 24.05
C ILE A 1121 37.57 -39.70 24.23
N THR A 1122 36.62 -39.17 23.48
CA THR A 1122 36.44 -37.71 23.39
C THR A 1122 34.96 -37.34 23.43
N PRO A 1123 34.56 -36.35 24.24
CA PRO A 1123 33.23 -35.80 24.12
C PRO A 1123 33.07 -35.03 22.81
N LEU A 1124 31.86 -35.00 22.25
CA LEU A 1124 31.60 -34.21 21.04
C LEU A 1124 31.80 -32.72 21.30
N GLY A 1125 32.79 -32.13 20.63
CA GLY A 1125 33.22 -30.75 20.76
C GLY A 1125 34.46 -30.46 19.90
N SER A 1126 35.04 -29.27 20.03
CA SER A 1126 36.18 -28.82 19.21
C SER A 1126 37.44 -29.70 19.30
N GLY A 1127 37.70 -30.32 20.44
CA GLY A 1127 38.90 -31.14 20.68
C GLY A 1127 38.81 -32.52 20.05
N ALA A 1128 37.59 -33.06 19.89
CA ALA A 1128 37.34 -34.32 19.18
C ALA A 1128 37.73 -34.25 17.69
N LEU A 1129 37.78 -33.05 17.10
CA LEU A 1129 38.19 -32.85 15.71
C LEU A 1129 39.66 -33.24 15.48
N LEU A 1130 40.53 -33.13 16.49
CA LEU A 1130 41.94 -33.51 16.36
C LEU A 1130 42.11 -35.03 16.11
N PRO A 1131 41.62 -35.93 16.98
CA PRO A 1131 41.77 -37.37 16.75
C PRO A 1131 40.94 -37.87 15.58
N ILE A 1132 39.75 -37.31 15.38
CA ILE A 1132 38.81 -37.80 14.37
C ILE A 1132 39.19 -37.31 12.98
N ASN A 1133 39.34 -35.99 12.84
CA ASN A 1133 39.50 -35.37 11.53
C ASN A 1133 40.96 -35.15 11.16
N VAL A 1134 41.87 -34.81 12.08
CA VAL A 1134 43.29 -34.59 11.72
C VAL A 1134 44.07 -35.90 11.67
N ALA A 1135 44.00 -36.70 12.73
CA ALA A 1135 44.76 -37.96 12.84
C ALA A 1135 44.03 -39.22 12.37
N ASN A 1136 42.74 -39.12 12.03
CA ASN A 1136 41.93 -40.21 11.52
C ASN A 1136 41.93 -41.47 12.40
N LYS A 1137 41.81 -41.31 13.72
CA LYS A 1137 41.87 -42.42 14.68
C LYS A 1137 40.48 -42.96 14.96
N ILE A 1138 40.39 -44.27 15.19
CA ILE A 1138 39.18 -44.89 15.73
C ILE A 1138 39.00 -44.53 17.20
N GLY A 1139 37.76 -44.48 17.66
CA GLY A 1139 37.50 -44.15 19.05
C GLY A 1139 36.03 -44.12 19.41
N VAL A 1140 35.79 -43.71 20.64
CA VAL A 1140 34.46 -43.60 21.23
C VAL A 1140 34.16 -42.13 21.49
N CYS A 1141 32.99 -41.69 21.03
CA CYS A 1141 32.48 -40.35 21.25
C CYS A 1141 31.17 -40.35 22.02
N TYR A 1142 31.02 -39.37 22.92
CA TYR A 1142 29.85 -39.23 23.78
C TYR A 1142 29.43 -37.75 23.90
N SER A 1143 28.16 -37.47 24.11
CA SER A 1143 27.66 -36.10 24.30
C SER A 1143 26.28 -36.09 24.96
N ASN A 1144 25.82 -34.91 25.36
CA ASN A 1144 24.45 -34.69 25.84
C ASN A 1144 23.41 -35.15 24.79
N PRO A 1145 22.27 -35.75 25.21
CA PRO A 1145 21.15 -36.10 24.33
C PRO A 1145 20.75 -35.01 23.34
N ASN A 1146 20.78 -33.73 23.74
CA ASN A 1146 20.43 -32.61 22.87
C ASN A 1146 21.46 -32.36 21.75
N ASN A 1147 22.74 -32.62 21.98
CA ASN A 1147 23.78 -32.50 20.94
C ASN A 1147 23.78 -33.69 19.98
N LEU A 1148 23.39 -34.88 20.47
CA LEU A 1148 23.24 -36.08 19.65
C LEU A 1148 21.92 -36.09 18.87
N SER A 1149 20.87 -35.44 19.35
CA SER A 1149 19.63 -35.24 18.59
C SER A 1149 19.74 -34.11 17.57
N ASN A 1150 20.63 -33.13 17.80
CA ASN A 1150 20.90 -32.07 16.83
C ASN A 1150 21.77 -32.59 15.69
N THR A 1151 21.24 -32.52 14.47
CA THR A 1151 21.88 -33.11 13.29
C THR A 1151 23.24 -32.50 12.95
N VAL A 1152 23.56 -31.28 13.40
CA VAL A 1152 24.82 -30.60 13.05
C VAL A 1152 26.03 -31.10 13.84
N GLY A 1153 25.89 -31.39 15.13
CA GLY A 1153 26.99 -31.87 15.97
C GLY A 1153 27.55 -33.23 15.52
N ILE A 1154 26.67 -34.12 15.09
CA ILE A 1154 27.03 -35.42 14.51
C ILE A 1154 27.63 -35.25 13.11
N LYS A 1155 27.12 -34.33 12.27
CA LYS A 1155 27.60 -34.10 10.90
C LYS A 1155 29.04 -33.61 10.82
N LEU A 1156 29.52 -32.83 11.80
CA LEU A 1156 30.87 -32.26 11.85
C LEU A 1156 31.99 -33.29 12.05
N ILE A 1157 31.64 -34.49 12.52
CA ILE A 1157 32.56 -35.62 12.75
C ILE A 1157 32.95 -36.28 11.41
N TYR A 1158 32.15 -36.11 10.35
CA TYR A 1158 32.26 -36.87 9.11
C TYR A 1158 32.92 -36.12 7.93
N TRP A 1159 33.68 -35.05 8.19
CA TRP A 1159 34.23 -34.18 7.14
C TRP A 1159 35.71 -34.44 6.86
N ARG A 1160 36.10 -35.72 6.83
CA ARG A 1160 37.44 -36.15 6.47
C ARG A 1160 37.40 -37.18 5.34
N GLU A 1161 38.33 -37.05 4.40
CA GLU A 1161 38.62 -38.10 3.42
C GLU A 1161 39.08 -39.40 4.12
N ASN A 1162 38.60 -40.56 3.66
CA ASN A 1162 38.95 -41.89 4.19
C ASN A 1162 38.74 -42.04 5.71
N MET A 1163 37.68 -41.44 6.25
CA MET A 1163 37.42 -41.43 7.69
C MET A 1163 37.29 -42.84 8.28
N LEU A 1164 37.99 -43.10 9.40
CA LEU A 1164 37.82 -44.34 10.15
C LEU A 1164 36.54 -44.32 11.01
N PRO A 1165 35.92 -45.48 11.29
CA PRO A 1165 34.67 -45.53 12.04
C PRO A 1165 34.81 -45.02 13.48
N VAL A 1166 33.95 -44.07 13.88
CA VAL A 1166 33.81 -43.59 15.27
C VAL A 1166 32.56 -44.19 15.90
N ARG A 1167 32.68 -44.73 17.13
CA ARG A 1167 31.54 -45.30 17.88
C ARG A 1167 30.87 -44.20 18.72
N LEU A 1168 29.60 -43.94 18.47
CA LEU A 1168 28.80 -42.97 19.23
C LEU A 1168 28.03 -43.66 20.36
N ILE A 1169 28.14 -43.11 21.58
CA ILE A 1169 27.35 -43.57 22.73
C ILE A 1169 25.92 -43.06 22.61
N SER A 1170 24.94 -43.94 22.88
CA SER A 1170 23.52 -43.64 22.76
C SER A 1170 23.11 -42.44 23.63
N PRO A 1171 22.23 -41.54 23.13
CA PRO A 1171 21.62 -40.48 23.94
C PRO A 1171 20.97 -41.00 25.23
N SER A 1172 20.35 -42.18 25.20
CA SER A 1172 19.69 -42.78 26.36
C SER A 1172 20.66 -43.13 27.49
N SER A 1173 21.96 -43.25 27.18
CA SER A 1173 23.03 -43.56 28.11
C SER A 1173 23.66 -42.29 28.70
N VAL A 1174 23.06 -41.12 28.46
CA VAL A 1174 23.55 -39.83 28.96
C VAL A 1174 22.40 -39.06 29.62
N THR A 1175 22.55 -38.70 30.88
CA THR A 1175 21.53 -37.99 31.67
C THR A 1175 21.93 -36.55 31.97
N TYR A 1176 20.96 -35.63 31.90
CA TYR A 1176 21.18 -34.20 32.09
C TYR A 1176 20.99 -33.78 33.55
N ASP A 1177 21.86 -32.90 34.05
CA ASP A 1177 21.68 -32.25 35.36
C ASP A 1177 20.94 -30.91 35.20
N ALA A 1178 19.64 -30.91 35.50
CA ALA A 1178 18.77 -29.75 35.38
C ALA A 1178 19.03 -28.64 36.44
N SER A 1179 19.77 -28.94 37.51
CA SER A 1179 20.04 -28.01 38.62
C SER A 1179 21.07 -26.92 38.27
N ALA A 1180 21.70 -27.00 37.09
CA ALA A 1180 22.71 -26.08 36.60
C ALA A 1180 22.17 -24.91 35.75
N TYR A 1181 20.85 -24.75 35.70
CA TYR A 1181 20.20 -23.75 34.86
C TYR A 1181 20.45 -22.32 35.36
N THR A 1182 21.21 -21.55 34.59
CA THR A 1182 21.13 -20.09 34.60
C THR A 1182 20.64 -19.65 33.21
N SER A 1183 19.58 -18.85 33.17
CA SER A 1183 18.97 -18.40 31.91
C SER A 1183 20.01 -17.70 31.03
N GLY A 1184 20.18 -18.17 29.79
CA GLY A 1184 21.00 -17.51 28.76
C GLY A 1184 22.31 -18.20 28.36
N GLN A 1185 22.69 -19.35 28.92
CA GLN A 1185 23.89 -20.09 28.43
C GLN A 1185 23.57 -21.13 27.33
N PRO A 1186 24.39 -21.23 26.26
CA PRO A 1186 24.15 -22.18 25.18
C PRO A 1186 24.30 -23.64 25.62
N ALA A 1187 23.52 -24.53 24.99
CA ALA A 1187 23.35 -25.93 25.40
C ALA A 1187 24.62 -26.80 25.39
N VAL A 1188 25.66 -26.32 24.71
CA VAL A 1188 26.98 -26.96 24.59
C VAL A 1188 27.82 -26.91 25.88
N ASN A 1189 27.47 -26.06 26.85
CA ASN A 1189 28.24 -25.88 28.10
C ASN A 1189 27.63 -26.63 29.31
N TRP A 1190 26.70 -27.53 29.05
CA TRP A 1190 25.93 -28.23 30.06
C TRP A 1190 26.72 -29.38 30.72
N SER A 1191 26.52 -29.57 32.03
CA SER A 1191 27.02 -30.75 32.74
C SER A 1191 26.05 -31.91 32.54
N PHE A 1192 26.59 -33.08 32.21
CA PHE A 1192 25.81 -34.30 32.04
C PHE A 1192 26.57 -35.51 32.61
N HIS A 1193 25.82 -36.57 32.95
CA HIS A 1193 26.34 -37.85 33.38
C HIS A 1193 26.30 -38.83 32.21
N CYS A 1194 27.43 -39.48 31.90
CA CYS A 1194 27.49 -40.56 30.93
C CYS A 1194 27.51 -41.90 31.65
N ASP A 1195 26.87 -42.91 31.07
CA ASP A 1195 27.10 -44.30 31.43
C ASP A 1195 28.50 -44.71 30.95
N TRP A 1196 29.48 -44.59 31.85
CA TRP A 1196 30.88 -44.96 31.59
C TRP A 1196 31.06 -46.45 31.31
N ARG A 1197 30.10 -47.31 31.68
CA ARG A 1197 30.12 -48.72 31.31
C ARG A 1197 29.86 -48.92 29.83
N ALA A 1198 28.94 -48.16 29.25
CA ALA A 1198 28.69 -48.20 27.80
C ALA A 1198 29.94 -47.78 26.99
N ILE A 1199 30.67 -46.76 27.48
CA ILE A 1199 31.97 -46.37 26.89
C ILE A 1199 32.96 -47.54 26.98
N TYR A 1200 33.11 -48.14 28.16
CA TYR A 1200 34.01 -49.27 28.36
C TYR A 1200 33.71 -50.45 27.41
N ASP A 1201 32.44 -50.83 27.29
CA ASP A 1201 32.03 -51.98 26.46
C ASP A 1201 32.33 -51.74 24.97
N GLU A 1202 32.16 -50.52 24.46
CA GLU A 1202 32.58 -50.16 23.10
C GLU A 1202 34.10 -50.14 22.94
N LEU A 1203 34.84 -49.64 23.93
CA LEU A 1203 36.30 -49.65 23.91
C LEU A 1203 36.85 -51.08 23.83
N ILE A 1204 36.31 -52.01 24.61
CA ILE A 1204 36.73 -53.41 24.56
C ILE A 1204 36.47 -54.03 23.19
N LYS A 1205 35.33 -53.75 22.55
CA LYS A 1205 35.05 -54.23 21.19
C LYS A 1205 36.11 -53.73 20.21
N ILE A 1206 36.41 -52.42 20.24
CA ILE A 1206 37.42 -51.81 19.38
C ILE A 1206 38.81 -52.41 19.64
N LEU A 1207 39.24 -52.45 20.91
CA LEU A 1207 40.55 -52.94 21.31
C LEU A 1207 40.75 -54.42 20.97
N THR A 1208 39.72 -55.24 21.13
CA THR A 1208 39.76 -56.67 20.74
C THR A 1208 39.96 -56.80 19.23
N SER A 1209 39.21 -56.03 18.43
CA SER A 1209 39.40 -56.02 16.97
C SER A 1209 40.77 -55.51 16.52
N LEU A 1210 41.34 -54.52 17.23
CA LEU A 1210 42.69 -54.01 16.93
C LEU A 1210 43.76 -55.03 17.30
N LYS A 1211 43.55 -55.80 18.37
CA LYS A 1211 44.45 -56.87 18.81
C LYS A 1211 44.41 -58.10 17.90
N GLU A 1212 43.30 -58.34 17.21
CA GLU A 1212 43.16 -59.43 16.22
C GLU A 1212 43.76 -59.08 14.85
N ASN A 1213 43.86 -57.78 14.52
CA ASN A 1213 44.38 -57.28 13.24
C ASN A 1213 45.85 -56.81 13.29
N ASN A 1214 46.42 -56.64 14.49
CA ASN A 1214 47.85 -56.43 14.75
C ASN A 1214 48.49 -57.74 15.20
#